data_AF-A0A1M4ZAS8-F1
#
_entry.id   AF-A0A1M4ZAS8-F1
#
_cell.length_a   1.000
_cell.length_b   1.000
_cell.length_c   1.000
_cell.angle_alpha   90.00
_cell.angle_beta   90.00
_cell.angle_gamma   90.00
#
_symmetry.space_group_name_H-M   'P 1'
#
loop_
_entity.id
_entity.type
_entity.pdbx_description
1 polymer ?
#
loop_
_entity_poly.entity_id
_entity_poly.type
_entity_poly.pdbx_seq_one_letter_code
_entity_poly.pdbx_strand_id
1 'polypeptide(L)'
;MSWMQKLCEAYDSGIVCDQSKESVMLVPLGFVRKKVKYHVVLTQEGRFVSADELMAEAQFQEIPSTPQAESRTGDNGAAFPLVEQLKYLVYEDVNLKRFSQYMEQLNAWCGQPDAPDCLRAVYTYLDGHTLLADLESQPNLKLKYYKNAETREGTGEDAKAMVCFSVQMHDSSNDDLWLRTDVKQSWSNYLADKLPSAREFCYVEGKMLPSVENHPKLQGNAKLISAKDSEFPFQYKGRFVDDRSAALVSFDASVRAHNALTWLIARQGMQKYGMIWVVWNTNGAIMKVPIDEVNDFMEEEEDEEDAASGPVIDTFASYAREVNAAACGYGGRLHDYNPDRTNCAVILGLEAATDGRMSVTYYQECTGNKYVERLEDWYIDCCWWRYSRKKKTKEIATPNPDDIAIAVMGIDAVYAAKRDKKCEKSHTKWMRNLQSRILTCIVDKQRLPLDVVRSAFYRVCAPLAFVSGKERQWSRSAWENSVDTACAMIYCFQKRGEGKYCEVFSPELQANSKNADYLYGRLLAVADFMEEKAMDKGRDYPTNAVRLMRQFVQRPFETWPKIHEKLIPSFGKLGSNGKIYQMIIEETEQLFSAAGRYERRELSLEFLQGFSCQRQSLFQKWEHNIKKDEGKVLYELPKRRSELYGCLLAIADAAEREASDGKRTGMTNAMQMMTVFAARPYESWGRLHDKLLPYLEKLGERADYYQWLIENAEMQFLQLERESSVPLDGSYLHGYYCMLRTFYQKTQFSWERPVWKDAKDMRSSLYGQLLGIAERLERRHFIGKAEGIDRRFTNELRFMTVFAQKPADTWENLKVKLGPYQKFAGCCGERDNSMLEQLEVQLQQHGWNTNEPLGSIYLHFYYEERNK
;
A
#
# COMPACT_ATOMS: atom_id res chain seq x y z
N MET A 1 7.26 -18.20 -31.78
CA MET A 1 8.57 -17.91 -31.16
C MET A 1 8.87 -16.39 -31.14
N SER A 2 7.86 -15.52 -30.94
CA SER A 2 8.03 -14.06 -31.13
C SER A 2 9.14 -13.46 -30.26
N TRP A 3 9.26 -13.91 -29.01
CA TRP A 3 10.30 -13.43 -28.08
C TRP A 3 11.73 -13.66 -28.59
N MET A 4 12.00 -14.77 -29.28
CA MET A 4 13.31 -14.99 -29.91
C MET A 4 13.49 -14.11 -31.15
N GLN A 5 12.43 -13.91 -31.94
CA GLN A 5 12.46 -13.03 -33.09
C GLN A 5 12.76 -11.59 -32.66
N LYS A 6 12.17 -11.10 -31.56
CA LYS A 6 12.46 -9.79 -30.98
C LYS A 6 13.88 -9.66 -30.39
N LEU A 7 14.49 -10.76 -29.94
CA LEU A 7 15.90 -10.78 -29.57
C LEU A 7 16.82 -10.80 -30.81
N CYS A 8 16.44 -11.46 -31.90
CA CYS A 8 17.15 -11.39 -33.18
C CYS A 8 17.07 -9.97 -33.79
N GLU A 9 15.89 -9.35 -33.79
CA GLU A 9 15.71 -7.95 -34.19
C GLU A 9 16.59 -6.99 -33.37
N ALA A 10 16.66 -7.20 -32.05
CA ALA A 10 17.51 -6.42 -31.14
C ALA A 10 19.01 -6.68 -31.34
N TYR A 11 19.41 -7.92 -31.67
CA TYR A 11 20.77 -8.23 -32.09
C TYR A 11 21.13 -7.44 -33.35
N ASP A 12 20.30 -7.53 -34.38
CA ASP A 12 20.54 -6.89 -35.68
C ASP A 12 20.60 -5.36 -35.56
N SER A 13 19.77 -4.76 -34.70
CA SER A 13 19.88 -3.33 -34.36
C SER A 13 21.18 -3.04 -33.60
N GLY A 14 21.49 -3.81 -32.55
CA GLY A 14 22.58 -3.48 -31.63
C GLY A 14 23.98 -3.64 -32.25
N ILE A 15 24.19 -4.69 -33.05
CA ILE A 15 25.52 -5.08 -33.55
C ILE A 15 26.12 -4.09 -34.56
N VAL A 16 25.28 -3.28 -35.22
CA VAL A 16 25.71 -2.26 -36.20
C VAL A 16 25.94 -0.87 -35.58
N CYS A 17 25.55 -0.66 -34.31
CA CYS A 17 25.65 0.63 -33.65
C CYS A 17 27.00 0.83 -32.95
N ASP A 18 27.36 2.10 -32.72
CA ASP A 18 28.52 2.45 -31.89
C ASP A 18 28.27 2.08 -30.42
N GLN A 19 29.06 1.12 -29.93
CA GLN A 19 29.01 0.64 -28.55
C GLN A 19 30.22 1.12 -27.72
N SER A 20 31.03 2.07 -28.23
CA SER A 20 32.24 2.59 -27.56
C SER A 20 32.00 3.13 -26.15
N LYS A 21 30.77 3.53 -25.83
CA LYS A 21 30.33 4.07 -24.53
C LYS A 21 29.55 3.06 -23.66
N GLU A 22 29.32 1.85 -24.15
CA GLU A 22 28.62 0.80 -23.40
C GLU A 22 29.59 0.04 -22.48
N SER A 23 29.19 -0.24 -21.24
CA SER A 23 29.99 -1.04 -20.30
C SER A 23 30.08 -2.53 -20.69
N VAL A 24 29.16 -2.97 -21.54
CA VAL A 24 29.07 -4.33 -22.08
C VAL A 24 28.72 -4.25 -23.57
N MET A 25 29.67 -4.63 -24.41
CA MET A 25 29.46 -4.74 -25.84
C MET A 25 28.72 -6.05 -26.20
N LEU A 26 27.88 -5.99 -27.22
CA LEU A 26 27.25 -7.13 -27.87
C LEU A 26 28.27 -7.80 -28.78
N VAL A 27 28.44 -9.12 -28.61
CA VAL A 27 29.46 -9.90 -29.33
C VAL A 27 28.94 -10.42 -30.68
N PRO A 28 29.79 -10.46 -31.72
CA PRO A 28 29.41 -10.94 -33.05
C PRO A 28 29.12 -12.45 -33.09
N LEU A 29 28.57 -12.92 -34.22
CA LEU A 29 28.27 -14.33 -34.45
C LEU A 29 29.55 -15.16 -34.41
N GLY A 30 29.52 -16.27 -33.65
CA GLY A 30 30.69 -17.10 -33.44
C GLY A 30 31.65 -16.61 -32.35
N PHE A 31 31.26 -15.60 -31.56
CA PHE A 31 32.03 -15.09 -30.43
C PHE A 31 31.20 -15.04 -29.15
N VAL A 32 31.88 -15.18 -28.01
CA VAL A 32 31.28 -15.04 -26.66
C VAL A 32 32.19 -14.25 -25.73
N ARG A 33 31.60 -13.58 -24.74
CA ARG A 33 32.37 -12.94 -23.67
C ARG A 33 32.69 -13.95 -22.56
N LYS A 34 33.97 -14.12 -22.22
CA LYS A 34 34.44 -15.03 -21.16
C LYS A 34 35.45 -14.36 -20.24
N LYS A 35 35.54 -14.89 -19.02
CA LYS A 35 36.56 -14.49 -18.06
C LYS A 35 37.87 -15.25 -18.33
N VAL A 36 38.86 -14.55 -18.86
CA VAL A 36 40.23 -15.00 -19.08
C VAL A 36 41.08 -14.62 -17.89
N LYS A 37 41.93 -15.55 -17.43
CA LYS A 37 42.81 -15.34 -16.27
C LYS A 37 44.26 -15.19 -16.73
N TYR A 38 44.74 -16.11 -17.56
CA TYR A 38 46.14 -16.17 -17.95
C TYR A 38 46.35 -15.66 -19.36
N HIS A 39 47.46 -14.96 -19.55
CA HIS A 39 47.93 -14.43 -20.81
C HIS A 39 49.33 -14.98 -21.08
N VAL A 40 49.55 -15.55 -22.27
CA VAL A 40 50.81 -16.19 -22.67
C VAL A 40 51.35 -15.49 -23.92
N VAL A 41 52.60 -15.03 -23.87
CA VAL A 41 53.29 -14.39 -25.00
C VAL A 41 54.24 -15.38 -25.65
N LEU A 42 54.16 -15.49 -26.98
CA LEU A 42 54.94 -16.40 -27.81
C LEU A 42 55.75 -15.63 -28.86
N THR A 43 56.86 -16.21 -29.34
CA THR A 43 57.54 -15.71 -30.56
C THR A 43 56.79 -16.15 -31.82
N GLN A 44 57.14 -15.58 -32.99
CA GLN A 44 56.56 -15.97 -34.27
C GLN A 44 56.82 -17.46 -34.62
N GLU A 45 57.87 -18.06 -34.08
CA GLU A 45 58.20 -19.49 -34.22
C GLU A 45 57.51 -20.38 -33.17
N GLY A 46 56.63 -19.84 -32.33
CA GLY A 46 55.92 -20.60 -31.30
C GLY A 46 56.77 -20.95 -30.07
N ARG A 47 57.75 -20.12 -29.71
CA ARG A 47 58.52 -20.29 -28.47
C ARG A 47 57.94 -19.44 -27.35
N PHE A 48 57.94 -19.94 -26.12
CA PHE A 48 57.52 -19.19 -24.94
C PHE A 48 58.39 -17.95 -24.68
N VAL A 49 57.76 -16.83 -24.33
CA VAL A 49 58.42 -15.58 -23.93
C VAL A 49 58.12 -15.23 -22.47
N SER A 50 56.84 -15.10 -22.12
CA SER A 50 56.38 -14.80 -20.76
C SER A 50 54.92 -15.24 -20.56
N ALA A 51 54.47 -15.28 -19.30
CA ALA A 51 53.05 -15.39 -18.99
C ALA A 51 52.68 -14.69 -17.68
N ASP A 52 51.51 -14.04 -17.67
CA ASP A 52 51.03 -13.21 -16.57
C ASP A 52 49.54 -13.45 -16.29
N GLU A 53 49.05 -12.97 -15.14
CA GLU A 53 47.61 -12.91 -14.84
C GLU A 53 47.03 -11.56 -15.30
N LEU A 54 45.96 -11.59 -16.11
CA LEU A 54 45.28 -10.39 -16.58
C LEU A 54 44.67 -9.61 -15.41
N MET A 55 44.83 -8.29 -15.40
CA MET A 55 44.21 -7.38 -14.42
C MET A 55 42.68 -7.52 -14.43
N ALA A 56 42.04 -7.47 -13.26
CA ALA A 56 40.62 -7.82 -13.07
C ALA A 56 39.65 -7.11 -14.03
N GLU A 57 39.95 -5.85 -14.36
CA GLU A 57 39.21 -4.98 -15.28
C GLU A 57 39.29 -5.47 -16.73
N ALA A 58 40.41 -6.10 -17.11
CA ALA A 58 40.68 -6.67 -18.43
C ALA A 58 40.39 -8.18 -18.52
N GLN A 59 39.89 -8.84 -17.46
CA GLN A 59 39.65 -10.28 -17.48
C GLN A 59 38.45 -10.69 -18.38
N PHE A 60 37.51 -9.80 -18.74
CA PHE A 60 36.34 -10.17 -19.56
C PHE A 60 36.50 -9.89 -21.06
N GLN A 61 37.09 -10.86 -21.77
CA GLN A 61 37.43 -10.80 -23.19
C GLN A 61 36.35 -11.40 -24.10
N GLU A 62 36.26 -10.88 -25.33
CA GLU A 62 35.54 -11.51 -26.45
C GLU A 62 36.44 -12.60 -27.06
N ILE A 63 35.92 -13.82 -27.18
CA ILE A 63 36.67 -14.97 -27.66
C ILE A 63 35.92 -15.73 -28.77
N PRO A 64 36.61 -16.40 -29.70
CA PRO A 64 36.01 -17.34 -30.64
C PRO A 64 35.17 -18.43 -29.95
N SER A 65 34.16 -18.92 -30.64
CA SER A 65 33.15 -19.80 -30.06
C SER A 65 32.44 -20.70 -31.07
N THR A 66 31.89 -21.81 -30.57
CA THR A 66 30.98 -22.70 -31.29
C THR A 66 29.79 -23.06 -30.39
N PRO A 67 28.61 -23.39 -30.94
CA PRO A 67 27.47 -23.88 -30.15
C PRO A 67 27.84 -25.06 -29.26
N GLN A 68 28.67 -25.98 -29.75
CA GLN A 68 29.13 -27.15 -29.04
C GLN A 68 30.00 -26.77 -27.82
N ALA A 69 30.85 -25.75 -27.93
CA ALA A 69 31.64 -25.23 -26.81
C ALA A 69 30.78 -24.48 -25.79
N GLU A 70 29.82 -23.65 -26.24
CA GLU A 70 28.93 -22.90 -25.34
C GLU A 70 27.96 -23.79 -24.57
N SER A 71 27.42 -24.80 -25.27
CA SER A 71 26.45 -25.75 -24.73
C SER A 71 27.08 -26.85 -23.87
N ARG A 72 28.42 -26.95 -23.83
CA ARG A 72 29.16 -28.12 -23.32
C ARG A 72 28.79 -28.52 -21.90
N THR A 73 28.63 -29.83 -21.68
CA THR A 73 28.31 -30.44 -20.39
C THR A 73 29.16 -31.69 -20.16
N GLY A 74 29.35 -32.05 -18.89
CA GLY A 74 30.24 -33.15 -18.50
C GLY A 74 31.71 -32.84 -18.74
N ASP A 75 32.53 -33.89 -18.74
CA ASP A 75 33.98 -33.76 -18.74
C ASP A 75 34.64 -33.64 -20.11
N ASN A 76 34.01 -34.12 -21.19
CA ASN A 76 34.60 -34.21 -22.54
C ASN A 76 33.75 -33.48 -23.60
N GLY A 77 33.23 -32.30 -23.27
CA GLY A 77 32.54 -31.45 -24.24
C GLY A 77 33.52 -30.64 -25.09
N ALA A 78 33.03 -30.04 -26.19
CA ALA A 78 33.89 -29.35 -27.16
C ALA A 78 34.64 -28.14 -26.59
N ALA A 79 35.74 -27.78 -27.24
CA ALA A 79 36.59 -26.67 -26.85
C ALA A 79 36.23 -25.35 -27.55
N PHE A 80 36.48 -24.25 -26.85
CA PHE A 80 36.53 -22.90 -27.38
C PHE A 80 37.81 -22.76 -28.22
N PRO A 81 37.73 -22.28 -29.47
CA PRO A 81 38.92 -22.03 -30.29
C PRO A 81 39.77 -20.91 -29.71
N LEU A 82 41.10 -21.04 -29.83
CA LEU A 82 42.13 -20.06 -29.46
C LEU A 82 42.23 -19.71 -27.96
N VAL A 83 41.13 -19.58 -27.22
CA VAL A 83 41.10 -19.17 -25.81
C VAL A 83 40.28 -20.16 -24.98
N GLU A 84 40.94 -20.93 -24.12
CA GLU A 84 40.33 -22.09 -23.47
C GLU A 84 40.88 -22.36 -22.06
N GLN A 85 40.14 -23.11 -21.25
CA GLN A 85 40.49 -23.61 -19.93
C GLN A 85 41.76 -24.48 -19.97
N LEU A 86 42.65 -24.30 -19.00
CA LEU A 86 43.89 -25.07 -18.85
C LEU A 86 43.71 -26.58 -19.04
N LYS A 87 42.63 -27.18 -18.53
CA LYS A 87 42.35 -28.63 -18.69
C LYS A 87 42.16 -29.14 -20.14
N TYR A 88 42.10 -28.27 -21.16
CA TYR A 88 42.14 -28.65 -22.58
C TYR A 88 43.49 -28.32 -23.24
N LEU A 89 44.30 -27.46 -22.62
CA LEU A 89 45.58 -26.98 -23.16
C LEU A 89 46.79 -27.68 -22.54
N VAL A 90 46.60 -28.31 -21.37
CA VAL A 90 47.62 -29.06 -20.65
C VAL A 90 47.65 -30.52 -21.11
N TYR A 91 48.82 -30.96 -21.59
CA TYR A 91 49.06 -32.33 -22.04
C TYR A 91 49.38 -33.26 -20.86
N GLU A 92 48.38 -34.04 -20.45
CA GLU A 92 48.46 -35.04 -19.39
C GLU A 92 47.50 -36.20 -19.70
N ASP A 93 47.79 -37.42 -19.20
CA ASP A 93 46.96 -38.62 -19.43
C ASP A 93 45.47 -38.39 -19.14
N VAL A 94 45.15 -37.64 -18.08
CA VAL A 94 43.77 -37.31 -17.67
C VAL A 94 43.06 -36.32 -18.62
N ASN A 95 43.81 -35.60 -19.45
CA ASN A 95 43.31 -34.60 -20.39
C ASN A 95 43.56 -34.96 -21.86
N LEU A 96 44.31 -36.02 -22.20
CA LEU A 96 44.68 -36.38 -23.57
C LEU A 96 43.51 -36.23 -24.56
N LYS A 97 42.33 -36.76 -24.24
CA LYS A 97 41.14 -36.64 -25.10
C LYS A 97 40.72 -35.18 -25.37
N ARG A 98 40.77 -34.32 -24.35
CA ARG A 98 40.46 -32.88 -24.45
C ARG A 98 41.51 -32.15 -25.27
N PHE A 99 42.79 -32.45 -25.01
CA PHE A 99 43.93 -31.84 -25.68
C PHE A 99 43.97 -32.22 -27.17
N SER A 100 43.84 -33.49 -27.51
CA SER A 100 43.74 -33.95 -28.91
C SER A 100 42.58 -33.29 -29.65
N GLN A 101 41.39 -33.18 -29.03
CA GLN A 101 40.25 -32.48 -29.62
C GLN A 101 40.50 -30.99 -29.85
N TYR A 102 41.19 -30.31 -28.92
CA TYR A 102 41.58 -28.91 -29.10
C TYR A 102 42.62 -28.74 -30.21
N MET A 103 43.65 -29.59 -30.24
CA MET A 103 44.70 -29.55 -31.26
C MET A 103 44.18 -29.90 -32.66
N GLU A 104 43.28 -30.87 -32.79
CA GLU A 104 42.56 -31.17 -34.03
C GLU A 104 41.75 -29.96 -34.52
N GLN A 105 41.02 -29.29 -33.62
CA GLN A 105 40.25 -28.08 -33.93
C GLN A 105 41.15 -26.92 -34.37
N LEU A 106 42.26 -26.68 -33.67
CA LEU A 106 43.21 -25.62 -33.97
C LEU A 106 43.93 -25.89 -35.31
N ASN A 107 44.40 -27.12 -35.55
CA ASN A 107 45.03 -27.51 -36.80
C ASN A 107 44.08 -27.35 -38.01
N ALA A 108 42.82 -27.77 -37.86
CA ALA A 108 41.81 -27.65 -38.91
C ALA A 108 41.46 -26.18 -39.25
N TRP A 109 41.65 -25.25 -38.31
CA TRP A 109 41.58 -23.81 -38.55
C TRP A 109 42.87 -23.28 -39.17
N CYS A 110 44.05 -23.64 -38.65
CA CYS A 110 45.36 -23.28 -39.23
C CYS A 110 45.54 -23.71 -40.70
N GLY A 111 44.79 -24.74 -41.15
CA GLY A 111 44.75 -25.20 -42.53
C GLY A 111 43.81 -24.43 -43.47
N GLN A 112 43.13 -23.37 -43.01
CA GLN A 112 42.31 -22.52 -43.90
C GLN A 112 43.19 -21.61 -44.78
N PRO A 113 42.75 -21.30 -46.02
CA PRO A 113 43.50 -20.42 -46.92
C PRO A 113 43.72 -18.99 -46.38
N ASP A 114 42.87 -18.54 -45.45
CA ASP A 114 42.90 -17.21 -44.84
C ASP A 114 43.42 -17.20 -43.39
N ALA A 115 43.88 -18.34 -42.87
CA ALA A 115 44.35 -18.48 -41.50
C ALA A 115 45.64 -17.69 -41.25
N PRO A 116 45.65 -16.70 -40.33
CA PRO A 116 46.85 -15.94 -40.03
C PRO A 116 47.99 -16.83 -39.49
N ASP A 117 49.23 -16.59 -39.96
CA ASP A 117 50.40 -17.41 -39.60
C ASP A 117 50.64 -17.49 -38.08
N CYS A 118 50.23 -16.46 -37.34
CA CYS A 118 50.33 -16.39 -35.88
C CYS A 118 49.49 -17.47 -35.14
N LEU A 119 48.47 -18.06 -35.77
CA LEU A 119 47.78 -19.24 -35.24
C LEU A 119 48.70 -20.48 -35.24
N ARG A 120 49.61 -20.59 -36.22
CA ARG A 120 50.59 -21.70 -36.28
C ARG A 120 51.65 -21.58 -35.19
N ALA A 121 51.97 -20.38 -34.72
CA ALA A 121 52.82 -20.18 -33.54
C ALA A 121 52.18 -20.78 -32.27
N VAL A 122 50.88 -20.54 -32.05
CA VAL A 122 50.12 -21.15 -30.93
C VAL A 122 50.07 -22.68 -31.06
N TYR A 123 49.80 -23.20 -32.26
CA TYR A 123 49.81 -24.64 -32.51
C TYR A 123 51.18 -25.27 -32.22
N THR A 124 52.25 -24.69 -32.76
CA THR A 124 53.63 -25.18 -32.59
C THR A 124 54.06 -25.17 -31.13
N TYR A 125 53.66 -24.14 -30.38
CA TYR A 125 53.91 -24.05 -28.94
C TYR A 125 53.21 -25.16 -28.14
N LEU A 126 51.92 -25.37 -28.40
CA LEU A 126 51.13 -26.36 -27.65
C LEU A 126 51.53 -27.81 -28.00
N ASP A 127 51.93 -28.07 -29.25
CA ASP A 127 52.52 -29.35 -29.70
C ASP A 127 53.88 -29.64 -29.03
N GLY A 128 54.55 -28.61 -28.49
CA GLY A 128 55.72 -28.74 -27.62
C GLY A 128 55.39 -29.27 -26.21
N HIS A 129 54.12 -29.28 -25.80
CA HIS A 129 53.61 -29.78 -24.52
C HIS A 129 54.18 -29.10 -23.25
N THR A 130 54.79 -27.91 -23.35
CA THR A 130 55.46 -27.23 -22.22
C THR A 130 54.59 -26.30 -21.39
N LEU A 131 53.39 -25.92 -21.86
CA LEU A 131 52.53 -24.86 -21.28
C LEU A 131 52.45 -24.87 -19.74
N LEU A 132 52.24 -26.04 -19.13
CA LEU A 132 52.10 -26.10 -17.67
C LEU A 132 53.41 -25.76 -16.95
N ALA A 133 54.54 -26.30 -17.42
CA ALA A 133 55.86 -26.04 -16.86
C ALA A 133 56.27 -24.58 -17.09
N ASP A 134 55.93 -24.00 -18.24
CA ASP A 134 56.18 -22.59 -18.55
C ASP A 134 55.39 -21.67 -17.61
N LEU A 135 54.11 -21.95 -17.35
CA LEU A 135 53.30 -21.22 -16.37
C LEU A 135 53.82 -21.37 -14.93
N GLU A 136 54.25 -22.58 -14.53
CA GLU A 136 54.86 -22.84 -13.22
C GLU A 136 56.23 -22.16 -13.04
N SER A 137 56.94 -21.87 -14.14
CA SER A 137 58.24 -21.19 -14.10
C SER A 137 58.16 -19.68 -13.80
N GLN A 138 56.99 -19.06 -13.96
CA GLN A 138 56.83 -17.61 -13.85
C GLN A 138 56.79 -17.15 -12.39
N PRO A 139 57.76 -16.35 -11.90
CA PRO A 139 57.92 -16.05 -10.47
C PRO A 139 56.76 -15.23 -9.88
N ASN A 140 55.98 -14.53 -10.71
CA ASN A 140 54.85 -13.71 -10.30
C ASN A 140 53.49 -14.44 -10.41
N LEU A 141 53.44 -15.62 -11.04
CA LEU A 141 52.20 -16.30 -11.40
C LEU A 141 51.85 -17.39 -10.39
N LYS A 142 50.79 -17.18 -9.61
CA LYS A 142 50.32 -18.13 -8.59
C LYS A 142 49.38 -19.17 -9.18
N LEU A 143 49.93 -20.15 -9.87
CA LEU A 143 49.17 -21.25 -10.47
C LEU A 143 48.70 -22.27 -9.42
N LYS A 144 47.42 -22.60 -9.41
CA LYS A 144 46.82 -23.70 -8.63
C LYS A 144 46.08 -24.69 -9.52
N TYR A 145 46.78 -25.19 -10.54
CA TYR A 145 46.22 -26.15 -11.50
C TYR A 145 45.95 -27.52 -10.86
N TYR A 146 46.88 -28.02 -10.04
CA TYR A 146 46.70 -29.24 -9.27
C TYR A 146 45.93 -29.00 -7.97
N LYS A 147 45.02 -29.92 -7.63
CA LYS A 147 44.30 -29.95 -6.35
C LYS A 147 45.17 -30.50 -5.21
N ASN A 148 46.02 -31.47 -5.54
CA ASN A 148 47.09 -31.98 -4.70
C ASN A 148 48.33 -32.14 -5.59
N ALA A 149 49.43 -31.49 -5.20
CA ALA A 149 50.69 -31.50 -5.95
C ALA A 149 51.38 -32.87 -5.96
N GLU A 150 51.13 -33.70 -4.94
CA GLU A 150 51.72 -35.05 -4.82
C GLU A 150 51.05 -36.06 -5.77
N THR A 151 49.73 -35.98 -5.94
CA THR A 151 48.96 -36.89 -6.81
C THR A 151 48.75 -36.34 -8.23
N ARG A 152 49.20 -35.10 -8.51
CA ARG A 152 49.03 -34.39 -9.79
C ARG A 152 47.59 -34.42 -10.32
N GLU A 153 46.61 -34.33 -9.42
CA GLU A 153 45.20 -34.23 -9.81
C GLU A 153 44.91 -32.84 -10.43
N GLY A 154 44.84 -32.75 -11.75
CA GLY A 154 44.47 -31.56 -12.56
C GLY A 154 43.02 -31.08 -12.38
N THR A 155 42.56 -30.99 -11.13
CA THR A 155 41.21 -30.56 -10.71
C THR A 155 41.27 -29.42 -9.70
N GLY A 156 42.39 -28.70 -9.65
CA GLY A 156 42.60 -27.53 -8.79
C GLY A 156 41.74 -26.32 -9.17
N GLU A 157 41.92 -25.23 -8.43
CA GLU A 157 41.16 -23.99 -8.59
C GLU A 157 41.27 -23.43 -10.02
N ASP A 158 42.46 -23.55 -10.63
CA ASP A 158 42.76 -22.99 -11.95
C ASP A 158 42.56 -23.95 -13.12
N ALA A 159 42.17 -25.22 -12.90
CA ALA A 159 41.91 -26.16 -13.99
C ALA A 159 40.80 -25.70 -14.96
N LYS A 160 39.94 -24.76 -14.52
CA LYS A 160 38.87 -24.11 -15.31
C LYS A 160 39.18 -22.65 -15.68
N ALA A 161 40.37 -22.14 -15.38
CA ALA A 161 40.81 -20.80 -15.76
C ALA A 161 41.14 -20.75 -17.25
N MET A 162 40.59 -19.79 -18.00
CA MET A 162 40.85 -19.63 -19.44
C MET A 162 42.20 -18.94 -19.67
N VAL A 163 42.90 -19.36 -20.72
CA VAL A 163 44.20 -18.85 -21.18
C VAL A 163 44.04 -18.23 -22.57
N CYS A 164 44.57 -17.04 -22.79
CA CYS A 164 44.73 -16.44 -24.11
C CYS A 164 46.21 -16.31 -24.51
N PHE A 165 46.46 -16.12 -25.80
CA PHE A 165 47.79 -16.07 -26.40
C PHE A 165 48.01 -14.76 -27.16
N SER A 166 49.25 -14.27 -27.18
CA SER A 166 49.71 -13.19 -28.05
C SER A 166 51.02 -13.58 -28.73
N VAL A 167 51.29 -13.03 -29.90
CA VAL A 167 52.56 -13.23 -30.62
C VAL A 167 53.37 -11.95 -30.59
N GLN A 168 54.63 -12.03 -30.16
CA GLN A 168 55.55 -10.90 -30.14
C GLN A 168 56.05 -10.59 -31.55
N MET A 169 55.98 -9.33 -31.94
CA MET A 169 56.41 -8.81 -33.25
C MET A 169 57.85 -8.30 -33.21
N HIS A 170 58.47 -8.08 -34.37
CA HIS A 170 59.87 -7.67 -34.48
C HIS A 170 60.20 -6.31 -33.81
N ASP A 171 59.20 -5.45 -33.59
CA ASP A 171 59.32 -4.18 -32.87
C ASP A 171 59.12 -4.33 -31.34
N SER A 172 59.04 -5.56 -30.84
CA SER A 172 58.73 -5.92 -29.44
C SER A 172 57.30 -5.57 -28.97
N SER A 173 56.40 -5.19 -29.87
CA SER A 173 54.96 -5.13 -29.57
C SER A 173 54.37 -6.55 -29.46
N ASN A 174 53.29 -6.69 -28.69
CA ASN A 174 52.57 -7.96 -28.52
C ASN A 174 51.23 -7.88 -29.26
N ASP A 175 51.02 -8.81 -30.19
CA ASP A 175 49.80 -8.93 -30.98
C ASP A 175 48.81 -9.86 -30.27
N ASP A 176 47.84 -9.28 -29.58
CA ASP A 176 46.77 -9.99 -28.86
C ASP A 176 45.82 -10.70 -29.84
N LEU A 177 46.00 -12.01 -29.98
CA LEU A 177 45.37 -12.82 -31.03
C LEU A 177 43.83 -12.77 -31.01
N TRP A 178 43.23 -12.59 -29.83
CA TRP A 178 41.77 -12.51 -29.68
C TRP A 178 41.20 -11.11 -29.98
N LEU A 179 42.05 -10.07 -30.04
CA LEU A 179 41.67 -8.71 -30.43
C LEU A 179 41.91 -8.46 -31.94
N ARG A 180 42.84 -9.20 -32.56
CA ARG A 180 43.21 -9.09 -33.97
C ARG A 180 42.03 -9.29 -34.93
N THR A 181 41.84 -8.33 -35.83
CA THR A 181 40.73 -8.30 -36.81
C THR A 181 40.82 -9.39 -37.86
N ASP A 182 42.03 -9.75 -38.31
CA ASP A 182 42.26 -10.82 -39.28
C ASP A 182 41.98 -12.21 -38.68
N VAL A 183 42.40 -12.44 -37.43
CA VAL A 183 42.05 -13.66 -36.67
C VAL A 183 40.53 -13.77 -36.50
N LYS A 184 39.85 -12.69 -36.12
CA LYS A 184 38.38 -12.68 -36.01
C LYS A 184 37.68 -12.96 -37.35
N GLN A 185 38.18 -12.41 -38.45
CA GLN A 185 37.60 -12.64 -39.78
C GLN A 185 37.81 -14.09 -40.24
N SER A 186 39.01 -14.65 -40.10
CA SER A 186 39.28 -16.06 -40.46
C SER A 186 38.44 -17.02 -39.60
N TRP A 187 38.27 -16.75 -38.29
CA TRP A 187 37.36 -17.55 -37.46
C TRP A 187 35.92 -17.53 -38.00
N SER A 188 35.43 -16.34 -38.37
CA SER A 188 34.07 -16.15 -38.88
C SER A 188 33.83 -16.92 -40.18
N ASN A 189 34.82 -16.91 -41.09
CA ASN A 189 34.80 -17.64 -42.35
C ASN A 189 34.83 -19.16 -42.10
N TYR A 190 35.77 -19.64 -41.28
CA TYR A 190 35.89 -21.05 -40.90
C TYR A 190 34.61 -21.59 -40.23
N LEU A 191 34.01 -20.82 -39.32
CA LEU A 191 32.77 -21.22 -38.66
C LEU A 191 31.61 -21.35 -39.66
N ALA A 192 31.50 -20.43 -40.62
CA ALA A 192 30.48 -20.50 -41.67
C ALA A 192 30.60 -21.77 -42.53
N ASP A 193 31.82 -22.12 -42.93
CA ASP A 193 32.12 -23.33 -43.72
C ASP A 193 31.89 -24.64 -42.95
N LYS A 194 31.90 -24.61 -41.61
CA LYS A 194 31.64 -25.77 -40.74
C LYS A 194 30.17 -25.95 -40.37
N LEU A 195 29.27 -25.07 -40.79
CA LEU A 195 27.83 -25.23 -40.51
C LEU A 195 27.22 -26.40 -41.32
N PRO A 196 26.18 -27.08 -40.79
CA PRO A 196 25.50 -28.13 -41.52
C PRO A 196 24.94 -27.64 -42.86
N SER A 197 25.21 -28.39 -43.94
CA SER A 197 24.65 -28.14 -45.26
C SER A 197 23.14 -28.45 -45.34
N ALA A 198 22.65 -29.34 -44.47
CA ALA A 198 21.23 -29.62 -44.30
C ALA A 198 20.50 -28.38 -43.75
N ARG A 199 19.41 -28.00 -44.41
CA ARG A 199 18.58 -26.86 -44.01
C ARG A 199 17.19 -27.33 -43.59
N GLU A 200 16.72 -26.82 -42.48
CA GLU A 200 15.43 -27.16 -41.88
C GLU A 200 14.64 -25.88 -41.59
N PHE A 201 13.32 -25.98 -41.41
CA PHE A 201 12.47 -24.81 -41.22
C PHE A 201 12.66 -24.20 -39.83
N CYS A 202 13.27 -23.01 -39.75
CA CYS A 202 13.48 -22.29 -38.49
C CYS A 202 12.21 -21.58 -38.04
N TYR A 203 11.68 -21.92 -36.86
CA TYR A 203 10.42 -21.41 -36.31
C TYR A 203 10.54 -19.96 -35.76
N VAL A 204 11.75 -19.39 -35.74
CA VAL A 204 12.03 -18.00 -35.39
C VAL A 204 12.06 -17.11 -36.63
N GLU A 205 12.71 -17.58 -37.70
CA GLU A 205 12.96 -16.81 -38.94
C GLU A 205 11.92 -17.06 -40.04
N GLY A 206 11.15 -18.15 -39.97
CA GLY A 206 10.22 -18.56 -41.02
C GLY A 206 10.91 -19.02 -42.33
N LYS A 207 12.17 -19.44 -42.25
CA LYS A 207 13.05 -19.73 -43.40
C LYS A 207 13.74 -21.09 -43.25
N MET A 208 14.12 -21.70 -44.36
CA MET A 208 14.94 -22.93 -44.40
C MET A 208 16.42 -22.57 -44.15
N LEU A 209 16.94 -22.92 -42.98
CA LEU A 209 18.26 -22.53 -42.47
C LEU A 209 18.99 -23.71 -41.79
N PRO A 210 20.32 -23.68 -41.63
CA PRO A 210 21.05 -24.70 -40.87
C PRO A 210 20.54 -24.80 -39.44
N SER A 211 20.12 -26.00 -39.03
CA SER A 211 19.64 -26.28 -37.67
C SER A 211 20.80 -26.41 -36.68
N VAL A 212 20.48 -26.34 -35.39
CA VAL A 212 21.44 -26.63 -34.32
C VAL A 212 20.79 -27.56 -33.28
N GLU A 213 21.49 -28.62 -32.89
CA GLU A 213 21.00 -29.58 -31.89
C GLU A 213 21.23 -29.08 -30.46
N ASN A 214 22.27 -28.27 -30.26
CA ASN A 214 22.73 -27.82 -28.96
C ASN A 214 22.74 -26.30 -28.86
N HIS A 215 21.75 -25.75 -28.15
CA HIS A 215 21.65 -24.32 -27.91
C HIS A 215 22.62 -23.82 -26.82
N PRO A 216 23.05 -22.55 -26.88
CA PRO A 216 23.86 -21.90 -25.86
C PRO A 216 23.23 -21.95 -24.45
N LYS A 217 24.08 -21.75 -23.45
CA LYS A 217 23.67 -21.50 -22.05
C LYS A 217 23.45 -20.00 -21.86
N LEU A 218 22.44 -19.61 -21.09
CA LEU A 218 22.18 -18.21 -20.76
C LEU A 218 22.93 -17.75 -19.52
N GLN A 219 22.79 -18.46 -18.39
CA GLN A 219 23.43 -18.10 -17.13
C GLN A 219 23.86 -19.35 -16.37
N GLY A 220 25.15 -19.41 -15.99
CA GLY A 220 25.72 -20.61 -15.37
C GLY A 220 25.60 -21.84 -16.26
N ASN A 221 24.82 -22.84 -15.83
CA ASN A 221 24.49 -24.03 -16.62
C ASN A 221 23.07 -24.01 -17.23
N ALA A 222 22.28 -22.97 -16.98
CA ALA A 222 20.90 -22.90 -17.41
C ALA A 222 20.78 -22.63 -18.92
N LYS A 223 20.08 -23.52 -19.64
CA LYS A 223 19.68 -23.30 -21.04
C LYS A 223 18.23 -22.79 -21.12
N LEU A 224 17.94 -21.93 -22.11
CA LEU A 224 16.57 -21.54 -22.47
C LEU A 224 15.87 -22.61 -23.32
N ILE A 225 16.63 -23.22 -24.24
CA ILE A 225 16.17 -24.31 -25.09
C ILE A 225 16.98 -25.54 -24.76
N SER A 226 16.31 -26.61 -24.37
CA SER A 226 16.95 -27.91 -24.09
C SER A 226 16.01 -29.06 -24.42
N ALA A 227 16.41 -29.91 -25.35
CA ALA A 227 15.99 -31.31 -25.35
C ALA A 227 16.66 -32.06 -24.18
N LYS A 228 16.07 -33.18 -23.74
CA LYS A 228 16.72 -34.11 -22.80
C LYS A 228 16.83 -35.48 -23.47
N ASP A 229 17.91 -36.18 -23.13
CA ASP A 229 18.40 -37.39 -23.78
C ASP A 229 17.37 -38.48 -24.10
N SER A 230 17.70 -39.19 -25.18
CA SER A 230 17.02 -40.32 -25.82
C SER A 230 16.76 -41.53 -24.92
N GLU A 231 17.44 -41.64 -23.78
CA GLU A 231 17.36 -42.78 -22.86
C GLU A 231 16.03 -42.91 -22.07
N PHE A 232 15.12 -41.92 -22.13
CA PHE A 232 13.89 -41.93 -21.31
C PHE A 232 12.63 -42.26 -22.12
N PRO A 233 12.06 -43.49 -22.02
CA PRO A 233 11.10 -44.06 -23.00
C PRO A 233 9.69 -43.45 -22.99
N PHE A 234 9.43 -42.39 -22.21
CA PHE A 234 8.09 -41.82 -22.04
C PHE A 234 7.95 -40.34 -22.47
N GLN A 235 8.99 -39.71 -23.02
CA GLN A 235 9.00 -38.25 -23.26
C GLN A 235 7.98 -37.76 -24.30
N TYR A 236 7.70 -38.52 -25.37
CA TYR A 236 7.00 -38.00 -26.56
C TYR A 236 5.62 -38.62 -26.86
N LYS A 237 5.12 -39.55 -26.04
CA LYS A 237 3.90 -40.38 -26.21
C LYS A 237 2.95 -39.93 -27.34
N GLY A 238 3.22 -40.38 -28.56
CA GLY A 238 2.35 -40.22 -29.74
C GLY A 238 2.19 -38.80 -30.29
N ARG A 239 3.00 -37.82 -29.86
CA ARG A 239 2.94 -36.42 -30.36
C ARG A 239 4.11 -36.02 -31.26
N PHE A 240 5.30 -36.53 -30.96
CA PHE A 240 6.55 -36.15 -31.62
C PHE A 240 7.36 -37.42 -31.92
N VAL A 241 8.11 -37.39 -33.03
CA VAL A 241 8.92 -38.53 -33.49
C VAL A 241 10.32 -38.46 -32.88
N ASP A 242 10.84 -37.25 -32.76
CA ASP A 242 12.13 -36.91 -32.16
C ASP A 242 12.01 -35.65 -31.28
N ASP A 243 13.14 -35.21 -30.72
CA ASP A 243 13.23 -34.08 -29.80
C ASP A 243 13.07 -32.71 -30.48
N ARG A 244 13.42 -32.61 -31.77
CA ARG A 244 13.36 -31.39 -32.60
C ARG A 244 11.97 -31.16 -33.23
N SER A 245 11.16 -32.21 -33.32
CA SER A 245 9.79 -32.21 -33.85
C SER A 245 8.85 -31.18 -33.20
N ALA A 246 9.17 -30.70 -31.98
CA ALA A 246 8.34 -29.74 -31.25
C ALA A 246 8.62 -28.27 -31.60
N ALA A 247 9.88 -27.90 -31.82
CA ALA A 247 10.31 -26.57 -32.21
C ALA A 247 11.75 -26.61 -32.73
N LEU A 248 11.96 -26.19 -33.98
CA LEU A 248 13.27 -26.12 -34.59
C LEU A 248 13.75 -24.67 -34.71
N VAL A 249 14.97 -24.41 -34.27
CA VAL A 249 15.62 -23.08 -34.35
C VAL A 249 16.96 -23.23 -35.06
N SER A 250 17.25 -22.33 -35.99
CA SER A 250 18.52 -22.31 -36.70
C SER A 250 19.69 -21.91 -35.79
N PHE A 251 20.90 -22.31 -36.17
CA PHE A 251 22.13 -21.87 -35.53
C PHE A 251 22.17 -20.34 -35.33
N ASP A 252 22.00 -19.61 -36.43
CA ASP A 252 22.05 -18.15 -36.47
C ASP A 252 21.02 -17.50 -35.53
N ALA A 253 19.74 -17.84 -35.65
CA ALA A 253 18.68 -17.29 -34.80
C ALA A 253 18.89 -17.66 -33.32
N SER A 254 19.43 -18.85 -33.04
CA SER A 254 19.78 -19.27 -31.68
C SER A 254 20.89 -18.39 -31.09
N VAL A 255 22.00 -18.19 -31.82
CA VAL A 255 23.14 -17.41 -31.31
C VAL A 255 22.79 -15.93 -31.20
N ARG A 256 22.18 -15.32 -32.23
CA ARG A 256 21.73 -13.91 -32.18
C ARG A 256 20.84 -13.65 -30.97
N ALA A 257 19.84 -14.51 -30.73
CA ALA A 257 18.94 -14.35 -29.59
C ALA A 257 19.63 -14.49 -28.22
N HIS A 258 20.54 -15.45 -28.05
CA HIS A 258 21.26 -15.64 -26.78
C HIS A 258 22.29 -14.52 -26.52
N ASN A 259 22.98 -14.04 -27.56
CA ASN A 259 23.93 -12.93 -27.46
C ASN A 259 23.19 -11.63 -27.09
N ALA A 260 22.11 -11.30 -27.81
CA ALA A 260 21.29 -10.13 -27.50
C ALA A 260 20.69 -10.20 -26.09
N LEU A 261 20.17 -11.35 -25.66
CA LEU A 261 19.60 -11.46 -24.32
C LEU A 261 20.67 -11.34 -23.22
N THR A 262 21.84 -11.95 -23.39
CA THR A 262 22.95 -11.84 -22.42
C THR A 262 23.42 -10.40 -22.30
N TRP A 263 23.53 -9.71 -23.44
CA TRP A 263 23.85 -8.28 -23.52
C TRP A 263 22.78 -7.41 -22.83
N LEU A 264 21.50 -7.58 -23.17
CA LEU A 264 20.39 -6.82 -22.56
C LEU A 264 20.29 -7.05 -21.05
N ILE A 265 20.49 -8.28 -20.57
CA ILE A 265 20.52 -8.61 -19.13
C ILE A 265 21.64 -7.84 -18.42
N ALA A 266 22.81 -7.72 -19.04
CA ALA A 266 23.95 -7.03 -18.45
C ALA A 266 23.87 -5.49 -18.58
N ARG A 267 23.22 -4.99 -19.65
CA ARG A 267 23.04 -3.56 -19.95
C ARG A 267 21.92 -2.90 -19.13
N GLN A 268 20.77 -3.57 -19.00
CA GLN A 268 19.56 -2.99 -18.37
C GLN A 268 18.66 -4.02 -17.66
N GLY A 269 19.15 -5.23 -17.40
CA GLY A 269 18.36 -6.29 -16.76
C GLY A 269 18.32 -6.18 -15.23
N MET A 270 17.11 -6.18 -14.65
CA MET A 270 16.92 -6.26 -13.20
C MET A 270 17.02 -7.72 -12.74
N GLN A 271 18.06 -8.05 -11.98
CA GLN A 271 18.28 -9.39 -11.39
C GLN A 271 17.99 -9.37 -9.88
N LYS A 272 16.74 -9.67 -9.48
CA LYS A 272 16.30 -9.60 -8.07
C LYS A 272 15.42 -10.77 -7.69
N TYR A 273 15.56 -11.22 -6.44
CA TYR A 273 14.75 -12.29 -5.81
C TYR A 273 14.68 -13.61 -6.60
N GLY A 274 15.68 -13.92 -7.43
CA GLY A 274 15.76 -15.12 -8.28
C GLY A 274 15.06 -15.00 -9.64
N MET A 275 14.61 -13.79 -10.01
CA MET A 275 14.10 -13.45 -11.33
C MET A 275 15.10 -12.59 -12.10
N ILE A 276 15.04 -12.68 -13.42
CA ILE A 276 15.66 -11.73 -14.34
C ILE A 276 14.54 -11.06 -15.13
N TRP A 277 14.48 -9.73 -15.09
CA TRP A 277 13.54 -8.94 -15.87
C TRP A 277 14.30 -8.04 -16.82
N VAL A 278 13.89 -8.03 -18.09
CA VAL A 278 14.46 -7.19 -19.13
C VAL A 278 13.32 -6.48 -19.84
N VAL A 279 13.44 -5.16 -19.99
CA VAL A 279 12.63 -4.37 -20.91
C VAL A 279 13.56 -3.82 -21.99
N TRP A 280 13.15 -3.81 -23.25
CA TRP A 280 13.89 -3.12 -24.32
C TRP A 280 12.93 -2.62 -25.40
N ASN A 281 13.37 -1.61 -26.15
CA ASN A 281 12.69 -1.20 -27.37
C ASN A 281 13.37 -1.85 -28.58
N THR A 282 12.62 -2.22 -29.62
CA THR A 282 13.16 -2.65 -30.93
C THR A 282 13.98 -1.56 -31.63
N ASN A 283 13.75 -0.27 -31.31
CA ASN A 283 14.61 0.85 -31.73
C ASN A 283 15.91 0.98 -30.89
N GLY A 284 16.09 0.13 -29.88
CA GLY A 284 17.28 0.06 -29.02
C GLY A 284 17.41 1.15 -27.94
N ALA A 285 16.38 2.00 -27.77
CA ALA A 285 16.26 2.89 -26.61
C ALA A 285 16.45 2.12 -25.28
N ILE A 286 17.15 2.76 -24.34
CA ILE A 286 17.38 2.22 -23.00
C ILE A 286 16.06 2.26 -22.23
N MET A 287 15.71 1.15 -21.57
CA MET A 287 14.47 1.03 -20.80
C MET A 287 14.74 0.30 -19.48
N LYS A 288 14.51 0.97 -18.34
CA LYS A 288 14.53 0.32 -17.01
C LYS A 288 13.19 -0.37 -16.71
N VAL A 289 13.22 -1.40 -15.87
CA VAL A 289 12.02 -2.14 -15.42
C VAL A 289 11.20 -1.27 -14.44
N PRO A 290 9.86 -1.17 -14.57
CA PRO A 290 9.03 -0.28 -13.72
C PRO A 290 9.03 -0.62 -12.23
N ILE A 291 9.37 -1.87 -11.89
CA ILE A 291 9.44 -2.36 -10.51
C ILE A 291 10.83 -2.28 -9.90
N ASP A 292 11.83 -1.72 -10.60
CA ASP A 292 13.17 -1.57 -10.04
C ASP A 292 13.25 -0.44 -9.00
N GLU A 293 13.95 -0.73 -7.91
CA GLU A 293 14.20 0.15 -6.78
C GLU A 293 15.35 1.15 -7.09
N VAL A 294 16.24 0.82 -8.04
CA VAL A 294 17.39 1.67 -8.47
C VAL A 294 17.03 2.45 -9.74
N ASN A 295 15.85 3.06 -9.73
CA ASN A 295 15.44 4.02 -10.74
C ASN A 295 15.96 5.41 -10.35
N ASP A 296 17.22 5.69 -10.67
CA ASP A 296 17.89 6.99 -10.47
C ASP A 296 17.11 8.17 -11.09
N PHE A 297 16.22 7.89 -12.06
CA PHE A 297 15.18 8.79 -12.60
C PHE A 297 14.16 9.33 -11.57
N MET A 298 14.25 8.89 -10.30
CA MET A 298 13.53 9.45 -9.15
C MET A 298 14.38 10.43 -8.29
N GLU A 299 15.70 10.45 -8.49
CA GLU A 299 16.65 11.20 -7.65
C GLU A 299 17.46 12.27 -8.42
N GLU A 300 17.60 12.16 -9.74
CA GLU A 300 18.20 13.13 -10.67
C GLU A 300 17.10 13.54 -11.70
N GLU A 301 16.71 14.78 -12.02
CA GLU A 301 17.06 16.17 -11.65
C GLU A 301 15.72 16.92 -11.35
N GLU A 302 15.56 18.07 -10.69
CA GLU A 302 16.44 19.04 -10.02
C GLU A 302 17.28 20.05 -10.86
N ASP A 303 16.65 20.70 -11.86
CA ASP A 303 16.93 22.11 -12.27
C ASP A 303 15.65 22.87 -12.77
N GLU A 304 15.75 24.21 -12.77
CA GLU A 304 14.79 25.35 -12.71
C GLU A 304 13.38 25.38 -13.40
N GLU A 305 12.46 26.04 -12.66
CA GLU A 305 11.36 26.99 -12.98
C GLU A 305 10.37 26.85 -14.18
N ASP A 306 9.19 27.46 -13.97
CA ASP A 306 8.06 27.73 -14.91
C ASP A 306 7.22 26.57 -15.49
N ALA A 307 6.19 26.16 -14.74
CA ALA A 307 4.88 25.77 -15.30
C ALA A 307 3.72 26.11 -14.35
N ALA A 308 2.65 26.72 -14.88
CA ALA A 308 1.59 27.34 -14.07
C ALA A 308 0.43 26.40 -13.66
N SER A 309 -0.18 26.72 -12.51
CA SER A 309 -1.60 26.47 -12.16
C SER A 309 -2.13 25.02 -12.23
N GLY A 310 -1.89 24.24 -11.18
CA GLY A 310 -2.69 23.05 -10.84
C GLY A 310 -2.08 22.29 -9.66
N PRO A 311 -2.82 21.41 -8.97
CA PRO A 311 -2.21 20.39 -8.11
C PRO A 311 -1.50 19.37 -9.02
N VAL A 312 -0.23 19.67 -9.35
CA VAL A 312 0.60 18.81 -10.18
C VAL A 312 0.79 17.47 -9.47
N ILE A 313 0.21 16.42 -10.05
CA ILE A 313 0.47 15.05 -9.62
C ILE A 313 1.86 14.69 -10.14
N ASP A 314 2.79 14.37 -9.23
CA ASP A 314 4.16 14.01 -9.59
C ASP A 314 4.20 12.54 -10.08
N THR A 315 3.59 12.31 -11.25
CA THR A 315 3.41 10.99 -11.87
C THR A 315 4.61 10.58 -12.71
N PHE A 316 5.78 10.41 -12.09
CA PHE A 316 6.94 9.79 -12.75
C PHE A 316 7.30 10.49 -14.08
N ALA A 317 7.01 11.80 -14.15
CA ALA A 317 6.88 12.51 -15.42
C ALA A 317 8.23 12.68 -16.12
N SER A 318 9.35 12.59 -15.38
CA SER A 318 10.71 12.42 -15.91
C SER A 318 10.80 11.17 -16.79
N TYR A 319 10.66 9.97 -16.22
CA TYR A 319 10.76 8.70 -16.96
C TYR A 319 9.67 8.54 -18.02
N ALA A 320 8.44 9.02 -17.79
CA ALA A 320 7.42 9.01 -18.85
C ALA A 320 7.83 9.90 -20.03
N ARG A 321 8.31 11.13 -19.78
CA ARG A 321 8.88 12.00 -20.83
C ARG A 321 10.11 11.41 -21.48
N GLU A 322 11.01 10.77 -20.73
CA GLU A 322 12.27 10.25 -21.24
C GLU A 322 12.09 8.97 -22.07
N VAL A 323 11.24 8.04 -21.62
CA VAL A 323 10.85 6.87 -22.43
C VAL A 323 10.02 7.30 -23.64
N ASN A 324 9.16 8.33 -23.52
CA ASN A 324 8.43 8.86 -24.67
C ASN A 324 9.35 9.60 -25.66
N ALA A 325 10.31 10.39 -25.17
CA ALA A 325 11.32 11.06 -26.00
C ALA A 325 12.18 10.02 -26.72
N ALA A 326 12.70 9.02 -26.02
CA ALA A 326 13.48 7.92 -26.59
C ALA A 326 12.65 7.03 -27.54
N ALA A 327 11.35 6.84 -27.28
CA ALA A 327 10.42 6.18 -28.21
C ALA A 327 10.12 7.04 -29.45
N CYS A 328 10.11 8.37 -29.32
CA CYS A 328 9.94 9.34 -30.41
C CYS A 328 11.26 9.72 -31.10
N GLY A 329 12.38 9.06 -30.77
CA GLY A 329 13.71 9.27 -31.37
C GLY A 329 14.53 10.41 -30.76
N TYR A 330 13.95 11.28 -29.93
CA TYR A 330 14.67 12.31 -29.20
C TYR A 330 15.36 11.71 -27.96
N GLY A 331 16.65 11.36 -28.10
CA GLY A 331 17.46 10.73 -27.05
C GLY A 331 17.97 9.32 -27.40
N GLY A 332 17.58 8.78 -28.56
CA GLY A 332 18.16 7.55 -29.09
C GLY A 332 19.64 7.73 -29.43
N ARG A 333 20.55 7.16 -28.62
CA ARG A 333 22.00 7.06 -28.94
C ARG A 333 22.31 6.04 -30.06
N LEU A 334 21.31 5.69 -30.85
CA LEU A 334 21.37 4.75 -31.97
C LEU A 334 20.73 5.46 -33.15
N HIS A 335 21.57 6.10 -33.98
CA HIS A 335 21.14 6.64 -35.25
C HIS A 335 20.79 5.50 -36.24
N ASP A 336 20.10 5.86 -37.32
CA ASP A 336 19.60 4.96 -38.37
C ASP A 336 18.37 4.12 -37.97
N TYR A 337 17.35 4.83 -37.48
CA TYR A 337 15.97 4.33 -37.42
C TYR A 337 15.50 3.84 -38.80
N ASN A 338 15.32 2.53 -38.94
CA ASN A 338 14.63 1.95 -40.09
C ASN A 338 13.11 2.17 -39.94
N PRO A 339 12.46 2.99 -40.79
CA PRO A 339 11.04 3.33 -40.66
C PRO A 339 10.08 2.15 -40.88
N ASP A 340 10.55 1.04 -41.47
CA ASP A 340 9.76 -0.18 -41.65
C ASP A 340 9.68 -1.04 -40.37
N ARG A 341 10.58 -0.82 -39.39
CA ARG A 341 10.57 -1.55 -38.11
C ARG A 341 9.56 -0.93 -37.16
N THR A 342 8.54 -1.69 -36.77
CA THR A 342 7.56 -1.26 -35.78
C THR A 342 8.24 -1.02 -34.43
N ASN A 343 8.27 0.24 -33.98
CA ASN A 343 8.63 0.62 -32.62
C ASN A 343 7.80 -0.20 -31.62
N CYS A 344 8.47 -0.98 -30.77
CA CYS A 344 7.83 -1.91 -29.85
C CYS A 344 8.67 -2.06 -28.59
N ALA A 345 8.07 -1.74 -27.45
CA ALA A 345 8.62 -2.11 -26.15
C ALA A 345 8.31 -3.59 -25.88
N VAL A 346 9.33 -4.35 -25.50
CA VAL A 346 9.25 -5.78 -25.23
C VAL A 346 9.69 -6.02 -23.79
N ILE A 347 8.90 -6.80 -23.04
CA ILE A 347 9.15 -7.16 -21.65
C ILE A 347 9.31 -8.67 -21.57
N LEU A 348 10.42 -9.14 -20.98
CA LEU A 348 10.73 -10.55 -20.77
C LEU A 348 11.07 -10.80 -19.30
N GLY A 349 10.36 -11.76 -18.70
CA GLY A 349 10.64 -12.28 -17.36
C GLY A 349 11.17 -13.70 -17.43
N LEU A 350 12.26 -13.96 -16.71
CA LEU A 350 12.94 -15.25 -16.66
C LEU A 350 13.10 -15.73 -15.21
N GLU A 351 12.98 -17.03 -15.00
CA GLU A 351 13.23 -17.70 -13.72
C GLU A 351 14.07 -18.97 -13.94
N ALA A 352 15.11 -19.16 -13.13
CA ALA A 352 15.89 -20.40 -13.12
C ALA A 352 15.08 -21.50 -12.41
N ALA A 353 14.35 -22.31 -13.17
CA ALA A 353 13.50 -23.38 -12.65
C ALA A 353 14.32 -24.54 -12.05
N THR A 354 15.53 -24.78 -12.59
CA THR A 354 16.58 -25.63 -12.03
C THR A 354 17.96 -25.10 -12.43
N ASP A 355 19.04 -25.61 -11.82
CA ASP A 355 20.44 -25.29 -12.17
C ASP A 355 20.79 -25.44 -13.67
N GLY A 356 19.98 -26.21 -14.42
CA GLY A 356 20.15 -26.47 -15.85
C GLY A 356 19.08 -25.89 -16.77
N ARG A 357 18.03 -25.23 -16.26
CA ARG A 357 16.90 -24.73 -17.07
C ARG A 357 16.46 -23.32 -16.68
N MET A 358 16.46 -22.43 -17.67
CA MET A 358 15.88 -21.09 -17.58
C MET A 358 14.48 -21.13 -18.21
N SER A 359 13.45 -20.70 -17.47
CA SER A 359 12.08 -20.61 -17.96
C SER A 359 11.72 -19.17 -18.29
N VAL A 360 11.07 -18.94 -19.43
CA VAL A 360 10.37 -17.69 -19.73
C VAL A 360 9.06 -17.70 -18.95
N THR A 361 8.97 -16.89 -17.90
CA THR A 361 7.79 -16.81 -17.01
C THR A 361 6.83 -15.70 -17.40
N TYR A 362 7.30 -14.70 -18.16
CA TYR A 362 6.48 -13.63 -18.71
C TYR A 362 7.05 -13.15 -20.04
N TYR A 363 6.17 -12.79 -20.96
CA TYR A 363 6.52 -12.16 -22.22
C TYR A 363 5.37 -11.26 -22.67
N GLN A 364 5.67 -10.00 -23.00
CA GLN A 364 4.70 -9.06 -23.53
C GLN A 364 5.32 -8.12 -24.56
N GLU A 365 4.59 -7.85 -25.64
CA GLU A 365 4.91 -6.87 -26.68
C GLU A 365 3.95 -5.69 -26.61
N CYS A 366 4.49 -4.47 -26.68
CA CYS A 366 3.77 -3.21 -26.61
C CYS A 366 4.16 -2.32 -27.80
N THR A 367 3.37 -2.40 -28.87
CA THR A 367 3.55 -1.62 -30.11
C THR A 367 3.34 -0.12 -29.88
N GLY A 368 4.25 0.72 -30.37
CA GLY A 368 4.20 2.18 -30.23
C GLY A 368 4.24 2.63 -28.77
N ASN A 369 3.62 3.78 -28.47
CA ASN A 369 3.66 4.39 -27.15
C ASN A 369 2.80 3.67 -26.08
N LYS A 370 2.12 2.56 -26.43
CA LYS A 370 1.26 1.79 -25.51
C LYS A 370 1.94 1.39 -24.20
N TYR A 371 3.26 1.19 -24.18
CA TYR A 371 3.97 0.91 -22.93
C TYR A 371 4.01 2.13 -22.01
N VAL A 372 4.29 3.32 -22.55
CA VAL A 372 4.29 4.59 -21.81
C VAL A 372 2.87 4.91 -21.32
N GLU A 373 1.87 4.80 -22.19
CA GLU A 373 0.45 4.99 -21.83
C GLU A 373 0.03 4.09 -20.65
N ARG A 374 0.51 2.83 -20.62
CA ARG A 374 0.21 1.86 -19.55
C ARG A 374 0.88 2.21 -18.22
N LEU A 375 2.05 2.85 -18.28
CA LEU A 375 2.75 3.38 -17.11
C LEU A 375 2.04 4.63 -16.58
N GLU A 376 1.73 5.59 -17.44
CA GLU A 376 0.95 6.79 -17.11
C GLU A 376 -0.39 6.41 -16.47
N ASP A 377 -1.14 5.48 -17.07
CA ASP A 377 -2.37 4.93 -16.49
C ASP A 377 -2.14 4.32 -15.10
N TRP A 378 -1.05 3.57 -14.88
CA TRP A 378 -0.73 3.05 -13.55
C TRP A 378 -0.49 4.18 -12.54
N TYR A 379 0.22 5.23 -12.93
CA TYR A 379 0.50 6.37 -12.05
C TYR A 379 -0.76 7.22 -11.75
N ILE A 380 -1.73 7.24 -12.67
CA ILE A 380 -3.02 7.93 -12.53
C ILE A 380 -4.07 7.05 -11.83
N ASP A 381 -3.95 5.72 -11.89
CA ASP A 381 -4.85 4.76 -11.25
C ASP A 381 -4.44 4.39 -9.82
N CYS A 382 -3.14 4.41 -9.52
CA CYS A 382 -2.59 3.98 -8.23
C CYS A 382 -1.99 5.15 -7.42
N CYS A 383 -2.58 6.34 -7.53
CA CYS A 383 -2.18 7.50 -6.73
C CYS A 383 -3.00 7.64 -5.44
N TRP A 384 -2.37 8.18 -4.39
CA TRP A 384 -3.02 8.64 -3.16
C TRP A 384 -2.15 9.69 -2.48
N TRP A 385 -2.61 10.25 -1.35
CA TRP A 385 -1.75 11.03 -0.47
C TRP A 385 -0.53 10.21 -0.03
N ARG A 386 0.66 10.77 -0.19
CA ARG A 386 1.96 10.18 0.16
C ARG A 386 2.85 11.25 0.78
N TYR A 387 3.62 10.92 1.82
CA TYR A 387 4.53 11.87 2.47
C TYR A 387 5.80 12.12 1.64
N SER A 388 5.97 13.37 1.20
CA SER A 388 7.14 13.86 0.47
C SER A 388 8.23 14.29 1.45
N ARG A 389 9.38 13.58 1.46
CA ARG A 389 10.52 13.98 2.30
C ARG A 389 11.14 15.30 1.85
N LYS A 390 11.16 15.56 0.53
CA LYS A 390 11.68 16.81 -0.06
C LYS A 390 10.85 18.01 0.39
N LYS A 391 9.53 17.98 0.15
CA LYS A 391 8.59 19.08 0.48
C LYS A 391 8.16 19.13 1.96
N LYS A 392 8.42 18.07 2.73
CA LYS A 392 7.98 17.87 4.14
C LYS A 392 6.46 17.93 4.33
N THR A 393 5.70 17.61 3.29
CA THR A 393 4.24 17.66 3.21
C THR A 393 3.71 16.39 2.56
N LYS A 394 2.40 16.15 2.60
CA LYS A 394 1.76 15.10 1.80
C LYS A 394 1.30 15.66 0.45
N GLU A 395 1.60 14.93 -0.62
CA GLU A 395 1.18 15.20 -2.00
C GLU A 395 0.50 13.97 -2.61
N ILE A 396 -0.23 14.13 -3.71
CA ILE A 396 -0.85 13.00 -4.40
C ILE A 396 0.20 12.38 -5.33
N ALA A 397 0.59 11.14 -5.05
CA ALA A 397 1.60 10.41 -5.80
C ALA A 397 1.33 8.90 -5.76
N THR A 398 1.98 8.15 -6.64
CA THR A 398 1.95 6.68 -6.61
C THR A 398 2.98 6.15 -5.60
N PRO A 399 2.68 5.09 -4.82
CA PRO A 399 3.64 4.45 -3.93
C PRO A 399 4.70 3.69 -4.75
N ASN A 400 5.95 3.66 -4.24
CA ASN A 400 7.01 2.92 -4.91
C ASN A 400 6.78 1.39 -4.78
N PRO A 401 7.39 0.55 -5.63
CA PRO A 401 7.28 -0.91 -5.52
C PRO A 401 7.62 -1.45 -4.12
N ASP A 402 8.58 -0.81 -3.45
CA ASP A 402 8.99 -1.09 -2.07
C ASP A 402 7.92 -0.72 -1.02
N ASP A 403 7.24 0.42 -1.20
CA ASP A 403 6.15 0.84 -0.31
C ASP A 403 4.99 -0.16 -0.42
N ILE A 404 4.64 -0.60 -1.64
CA ILE A 404 3.63 -1.63 -1.90
C ILE A 404 4.05 -2.95 -1.23
N ALA A 405 5.31 -3.36 -1.38
CA ALA A 405 5.82 -4.57 -0.72
C ALA A 405 5.76 -4.47 0.81
N ILE A 406 6.07 -3.31 1.40
CA ILE A 406 5.96 -3.09 2.84
C ILE A 406 4.50 -3.15 3.30
N ALA A 407 3.57 -2.52 2.57
CA ALA A 407 2.14 -2.57 2.88
C ALA A 407 1.58 -4.02 2.80
N VAL A 408 1.98 -4.80 1.79
CA VAL A 408 1.47 -6.16 1.51
C VAL A 408 2.18 -7.28 2.28
N MET A 409 3.47 -7.13 2.59
CA MET A 409 4.29 -8.16 3.26
C MET A 409 4.65 -7.80 4.70
N GLY A 410 4.85 -6.52 4.99
CA GLY A 410 5.38 -6.02 6.26
C GLY A 410 6.90 -5.87 6.23
N ILE A 411 7.40 -4.89 6.99
CA ILE A 411 8.81 -4.45 7.00
C ILE A 411 9.78 -5.63 7.26
N ASP A 412 9.53 -6.44 8.29
CA ASP A 412 10.35 -7.60 8.64
C ASP A 412 10.45 -8.62 7.49
N ALA A 413 9.36 -8.85 6.76
CA ALA A 413 9.31 -9.78 5.63
C ALA A 413 10.08 -9.25 4.41
N VAL A 414 9.95 -7.95 4.12
CA VAL A 414 10.71 -7.28 3.05
C VAL A 414 12.21 -7.30 3.37
N TYR A 415 12.61 -6.97 4.59
CA TYR A 415 14.02 -7.03 5.01
C TYR A 415 14.57 -8.46 5.02
N ALA A 416 13.76 -9.46 5.37
CA ALA A 416 14.15 -10.86 5.28
C ALA A 416 14.38 -11.31 3.82
N ALA A 417 13.55 -10.85 2.87
CA ALA A 417 13.72 -11.11 1.45
C ALA A 417 14.96 -10.40 0.88
N LYS A 418 15.17 -9.10 1.17
CA LYS A 418 16.34 -8.34 0.68
C LYS A 418 17.68 -8.87 1.19
N ARG A 419 17.71 -9.51 2.37
CA ARG A 419 18.93 -10.15 2.91
C ARG A 419 19.19 -11.55 2.35
N ASP A 420 18.24 -12.14 1.63
CA ASP A 420 18.32 -13.52 1.15
C ASP A 420 19.03 -13.64 -0.21
N LYS A 421 20.36 -13.48 -0.21
CA LYS A 421 21.18 -13.54 -1.44
C LYS A 421 21.00 -14.83 -2.26
N LYS A 422 20.57 -15.94 -1.64
CA LYS A 422 20.29 -17.22 -2.34
C LYS A 422 18.90 -17.30 -2.98
N CYS A 423 17.98 -16.42 -2.62
CA CYS A 423 16.60 -16.39 -3.13
C CYS A 423 15.78 -17.67 -2.89
N GLU A 424 16.06 -18.39 -1.79
CA GLU A 424 15.47 -19.69 -1.44
C GLU A 424 14.30 -19.57 -0.43
N LYS A 425 14.29 -18.51 0.40
CA LYS A 425 13.38 -18.38 1.56
C LYS A 425 11.94 -18.05 1.15
N SER A 426 11.00 -18.36 2.04
CA SER A 426 9.56 -18.13 1.86
C SER A 426 9.22 -16.65 1.59
N HIS A 427 9.80 -15.72 2.36
CA HIS A 427 9.61 -14.29 2.12
C HIS A 427 10.14 -13.84 0.76
N THR A 428 11.26 -14.41 0.28
CA THR A 428 11.83 -14.11 -1.03
C THR A 428 10.95 -14.62 -2.17
N LYS A 429 10.41 -15.84 -2.03
CA LYS A 429 9.42 -16.42 -2.96
C LYS A 429 8.11 -15.61 -2.99
N TRP A 430 7.69 -15.06 -1.84
CA TRP A 430 6.53 -14.18 -1.77
C TRP A 430 6.79 -12.82 -2.43
N MET A 431 7.96 -12.21 -2.21
CA MET A 431 8.40 -10.98 -2.89
C MET A 431 8.41 -11.17 -4.41
N ARG A 432 9.02 -12.27 -4.89
CA ARG A 432 9.05 -12.68 -6.30
C ARG A 432 7.64 -12.71 -6.90
N ASN A 433 6.71 -13.40 -6.24
CA ASN A 433 5.33 -13.50 -6.70
C ASN A 433 4.61 -12.14 -6.70
N LEU A 434 4.79 -11.34 -5.64
CA LEU A 434 4.18 -10.02 -5.52
C LEU A 434 4.66 -9.07 -6.62
N GLN A 435 5.97 -8.94 -6.80
CA GLN A 435 6.56 -8.08 -7.83
C GLN A 435 6.13 -8.47 -9.24
N SER A 436 6.11 -9.78 -9.54
CA SER A 436 5.63 -10.29 -10.83
C SER A 436 4.17 -9.89 -11.09
N ARG A 437 3.30 -10.01 -10.08
CA ARG A 437 1.87 -9.65 -10.18
C ARG A 437 1.65 -8.14 -10.26
N ILE A 438 2.46 -7.32 -9.59
CA ILE A 438 2.42 -5.86 -9.74
C ILE A 438 2.83 -5.49 -11.18
N LEU A 439 3.90 -6.10 -11.70
CA LEU A 439 4.35 -5.84 -13.07
C LEU A 439 3.28 -6.22 -14.11
N THR A 440 2.55 -7.33 -13.97
CA THR A 440 1.42 -7.64 -14.86
C THR A 440 0.27 -6.64 -14.72
N CYS A 441 0.03 -6.07 -13.51
CA CYS A 441 -0.97 -5.01 -13.34
C CYS A 441 -0.56 -3.73 -14.07
N ILE A 442 0.71 -3.33 -13.98
CA ILE A 442 1.26 -2.18 -14.71
C ILE A 442 1.18 -2.44 -16.22
N VAL A 443 1.83 -3.52 -16.67
CA VAL A 443 2.12 -3.76 -18.09
C VAL A 443 0.92 -4.30 -18.86
N ASP A 444 -0.08 -4.92 -18.25
CA ASP A 444 -1.27 -5.44 -18.96
C ASP A 444 -2.56 -4.65 -18.66
N LYS A 445 -2.45 -3.49 -17.99
CA LYS A 445 -3.58 -2.72 -17.39
C LYS A 445 -4.51 -3.58 -16.50
N GLN A 446 -4.04 -4.71 -15.98
CA GLN A 446 -4.86 -5.57 -15.14
C GLN A 446 -5.24 -4.91 -13.81
N ARG A 447 -6.40 -5.30 -13.28
CA ARG A 447 -6.86 -4.94 -11.94
C ARG A 447 -5.97 -5.60 -10.89
N LEU A 448 -5.58 -4.86 -9.85
CA LEU A 448 -4.86 -5.42 -8.71
C LEU A 448 -5.61 -6.65 -8.12
N PRO A 449 -4.93 -7.75 -7.78
CA PRO A 449 -5.60 -8.90 -7.19
C PRO A 449 -6.16 -8.62 -5.80
N LEU A 450 -7.39 -9.06 -5.52
CA LEU A 450 -8.10 -8.78 -4.27
C LEU A 450 -7.39 -9.34 -3.01
N ASP A 451 -6.66 -10.46 -3.13
CA ASP A 451 -5.85 -11.01 -2.04
C ASP A 451 -4.67 -10.09 -1.67
N VAL A 452 -4.06 -9.43 -2.66
CA VAL A 452 -2.96 -8.48 -2.47
C VAL A 452 -3.48 -7.20 -1.80
N VAL A 453 -4.61 -6.67 -2.27
CA VAL A 453 -5.28 -5.48 -1.70
C VAL A 453 -5.75 -5.75 -0.26
N ARG A 454 -6.42 -6.90 -0.01
CA ARG A 454 -6.83 -7.30 1.34
C ARG A 454 -5.65 -7.52 2.28
N SER A 455 -4.53 -8.06 1.79
CA SER A 455 -3.32 -8.22 2.59
C SER A 455 -2.76 -6.89 3.07
N ALA A 456 -2.81 -5.84 2.24
CA ALA A 456 -2.45 -4.49 2.66
C ALA A 456 -3.45 -3.93 3.70
N PHE A 457 -4.75 -3.98 3.39
CA PHE A 457 -5.84 -3.50 4.27
C PHE A 457 -5.79 -4.13 5.67
N TYR A 458 -5.76 -5.46 5.78
CA TYR A 458 -5.79 -6.13 7.09
C TYR A 458 -4.53 -5.89 7.91
N ARG A 459 -3.37 -5.64 7.28
CA ARG A 459 -2.14 -5.27 8.00
C ARG A 459 -2.23 -3.86 8.56
N VAL A 460 -2.68 -2.88 7.79
CA VAL A 460 -2.81 -1.49 8.30
C VAL A 460 -3.91 -1.35 9.36
N CYS A 461 -4.95 -2.19 9.29
CA CYS A 461 -5.95 -2.34 10.34
C CYS A 461 -5.44 -3.09 11.60
N ALA A 462 -4.20 -3.59 11.58
CA ALA A 462 -3.47 -4.12 12.73
C ALA A 462 -2.25 -3.23 13.07
N PRO A 463 -2.46 -1.94 13.42
CA PRO A 463 -1.40 -0.93 13.51
C PRO A 463 -0.25 -1.27 14.46
N LEU A 464 -0.52 -2.07 15.50
CA LEU A 464 0.50 -2.47 16.48
C LEU A 464 1.59 -3.38 15.91
N ALA A 465 1.45 -3.88 14.68
CA ALA A 465 2.48 -4.63 13.98
C ALA A 465 3.60 -3.74 13.39
N PHE A 466 3.38 -2.43 13.27
CA PHE A 466 4.35 -1.49 12.70
C PHE A 466 5.39 -1.07 13.73
N VAL A 467 6.34 -1.95 13.97
CA VAL A 467 7.46 -1.75 14.92
C VAL A 467 8.80 -1.62 14.19
N SER A 468 9.70 -0.83 14.74
CA SER A 468 11.03 -0.57 14.18
C SER A 468 12.14 -0.59 15.26
N GLY A 469 13.39 -0.60 14.81
CA GLY A 469 14.57 -0.64 15.67
C GLY A 469 14.77 -1.98 16.40
N LYS A 470 15.89 -2.10 17.15
CA LYS A 470 16.20 -3.30 17.95
C LYS A 470 15.21 -3.52 19.09
N GLU A 471 14.64 -2.44 19.62
CA GLU A 471 13.72 -2.45 20.76
C GLU A 471 12.25 -2.69 20.37
N ARG A 472 11.96 -2.85 19.07
CA ARG A 472 10.60 -3.02 18.52
C ARG A 472 9.61 -1.93 18.99
N GLN A 473 10.06 -0.68 19.00
CA GLN A 473 9.18 0.46 19.30
C GLN A 473 8.17 0.65 18.16
N TRP A 474 6.94 1.05 18.47
CA TRP A 474 5.95 1.37 17.44
C TRP A 474 6.39 2.61 16.64
N SER A 475 6.06 2.65 15.36
CA SER A 475 6.45 3.75 14.47
C SER A 475 5.23 4.28 13.71
N ARG A 476 4.82 5.52 14.04
CA ARG A 476 3.65 6.16 13.45
C ARG A 476 3.83 6.42 11.96
N SER A 477 5.00 6.91 11.56
CA SER A 477 5.32 7.19 10.15
C SER A 477 5.32 5.92 9.28
N ALA A 478 5.83 4.79 9.79
CA ALA A 478 5.83 3.52 9.08
C ALA A 478 4.39 2.98 8.86
N TRP A 479 3.54 3.13 9.87
CA TRP A 479 2.12 2.80 9.76
C TRP A 479 1.38 3.73 8.79
N GLU A 480 1.56 5.04 8.91
CA GLU A 480 0.91 6.04 8.05
C GLU A 480 1.28 5.91 6.58
N ASN A 481 2.56 5.73 6.25
CA ASN A 481 3.00 5.46 4.87
C ASN A 481 2.36 4.18 4.30
N SER A 482 2.09 3.19 5.17
CA SER A 482 1.43 1.94 4.76
C SER A 482 -0.09 2.12 4.61
N VAL A 483 -0.73 2.97 5.43
CA VAL A 483 -2.14 3.38 5.26
C VAL A 483 -2.32 4.10 3.93
N ASP A 484 -1.46 5.08 3.64
CA ASP A 484 -1.40 5.83 2.38
C ASP A 484 -1.28 4.88 1.18
N THR A 485 -0.31 3.96 1.23
CA THR A 485 -0.08 2.96 0.18
C THR A 485 -1.26 1.99 0.02
N ALA A 486 -1.84 1.52 1.12
CA ALA A 486 -3.01 0.64 1.06
C ALA A 486 -4.22 1.36 0.46
N CYS A 487 -4.41 2.67 0.71
CA CYS A 487 -5.45 3.45 0.06
C CYS A 487 -5.22 3.60 -1.45
N ALA A 488 -3.98 3.86 -1.90
CA ALA A 488 -3.62 3.88 -3.32
C ALA A 488 -3.95 2.55 -4.03
N MET A 489 -3.64 1.42 -3.38
CA MET A 489 -3.95 0.09 -3.89
C MET A 489 -5.46 -0.19 -3.93
N ILE A 490 -6.22 0.24 -2.92
CA ILE A 490 -7.68 0.13 -2.88
C ILE A 490 -8.31 0.98 -4.00
N TYR A 491 -7.84 2.22 -4.18
CA TYR A 491 -8.28 3.12 -5.24
C TYR A 491 -8.04 2.52 -6.63
N CYS A 492 -6.82 2.05 -6.90
CA CYS A 492 -6.49 1.34 -8.15
C CYS A 492 -7.37 0.12 -8.39
N PHE A 493 -7.61 -0.68 -7.33
CA PHE A 493 -8.50 -1.83 -7.37
C PHE A 493 -9.96 -1.47 -7.67
N GLN A 494 -10.49 -0.41 -7.08
CA GLN A 494 -11.88 0.04 -7.32
C GLN A 494 -12.01 0.63 -8.74
N LYS A 495 -11.10 1.53 -9.12
CA LYS A 495 -11.08 2.24 -10.40
C LYS A 495 -10.94 1.30 -11.60
N ARG A 496 -9.95 0.39 -11.58
CA ARG A 496 -9.79 -0.68 -12.61
C ARG A 496 -10.82 -1.81 -12.50
N GLY A 497 -11.73 -1.74 -11.54
CA GLY A 497 -12.90 -2.62 -11.43
C GLY A 497 -14.16 -2.08 -12.13
N GLU A 498 -14.07 -0.94 -12.81
CA GLU A 498 -15.20 -0.24 -13.47
C GLU A 498 -16.38 0.06 -12.53
N GLY A 499 -16.14 0.18 -11.21
CA GLY A 499 -17.18 0.40 -10.21
C GLY A 499 -18.20 -0.75 -10.05
N LYS A 500 -18.08 -1.86 -10.80
CA LYS A 500 -19.06 -2.96 -10.85
C LYS A 500 -19.32 -3.67 -9.51
N TYR A 501 -18.47 -3.44 -8.51
CA TYR A 501 -18.48 -4.15 -7.23
C TYR A 501 -18.28 -3.25 -6.00
N CYS A 502 -18.07 -1.94 -6.18
CA CYS A 502 -17.62 -1.02 -5.13
C CYS A 502 -17.67 0.44 -5.60
N GLU A 503 -17.97 1.36 -4.69
CA GLU A 503 -17.87 2.81 -4.88
C GLU A 503 -16.38 3.21 -5.03
N VAL A 504 -16.09 4.26 -5.82
CA VAL A 504 -14.71 4.74 -6.04
C VAL A 504 -14.54 6.07 -5.33
N PHE A 505 -13.68 6.12 -4.32
CA PHE A 505 -13.36 7.35 -3.58
C PHE A 505 -12.06 7.99 -4.09
N SER A 506 -12.08 9.29 -4.39
CA SER A 506 -10.85 10.05 -4.69
C SER A 506 -10.07 10.36 -3.39
N PRO A 507 -8.80 10.82 -3.48
CA PRO A 507 -8.00 11.19 -2.31
C PRO A 507 -8.61 12.33 -1.46
N GLU A 508 -9.41 13.20 -2.06
CA GLU A 508 -10.09 14.30 -1.39
C GLU A 508 -11.25 13.83 -0.49
N LEU A 509 -11.51 14.57 0.60
CA LEU A 509 -12.59 14.25 1.53
C LEU A 509 -13.97 14.39 0.87
N GLN A 510 -14.63 13.25 0.67
CA GLN A 510 -16.02 13.16 0.24
C GLN A 510 -16.96 13.47 1.42
N ALA A 511 -17.00 14.75 1.80
CA ALA A 511 -17.68 15.23 3.01
C ALA A 511 -19.18 14.86 3.09
N ASN A 512 -19.84 14.67 1.94
CA ASN A 512 -21.27 14.34 1.84
C ASN A 512 -21.56 12.85 1.57
N SER A 513 -20.55 11.97 1.60
CA SER A 513 -20.78 10.53 1.38
C SER A 513 -21.69 9.96 2.47
N LYS A 514 -22.61 9.08 2.07
CA LYS A 514 -23.51 8.32 2.95
C LYS A 514 -23.07 6.86 3.14
N ASN A 515 -21.89 6.51 2.63
CA ASN A 515 -21.32 5.18 2.75
C ASN A 515 -20.90 4.91 4.20
N ALA A 516 -21.53 3.93 4.85
CA ALA A 516 -21.36 3.68 6.27
C ALA A 516 -19.91 3.32 6.65
N ASP A 517 -19.22 2.55 5.81
CA ASP A 517 -17.84 2.15 6.05
C ASP A 517 -16.91 3.37 6.00
N TYR A 518 -17.07 4.21 4.96
CA TYR A 518 -16.36 5.48 4.81
C TYR A 518 -16.62 6.42 6.00
N LEU A 519 -17.88 6.58 6.42
CA LEU A 519 -18.27 7.41 7.57
C LEU A 519 -17.65 6.89 8.89
N TYR A 520 -17.62 5.58 9.13
CA TYR A 520 -16.90 5.00 10.27
C TYR A 520 -15.40 5.29 10.21
N GLY A 521 -14.81 5.33 9.01
CA GLY A 521 -13.44 5.77 8.76
C GLY A 521 -13.21 7.20 9.25
N ARG A 522 -14.10 8.12 8.85
CA ARG A 522 -14.07 9.53 9.28
C ARG A 522 -14.14 9.67 10.80
N LEU A 523 -15.04 8.94 11.47
CA LEU A 523 -15.17 8.96 12.94
C LEU A 523 -13.85 8.56 13.63
N LEU A 524 -13.20 7.49 13.17
CA LEU A 524 -11.93 7.04 13.74
C LEU A 524 -10.78 8.02 13.46
N ALA A 525 -10.76 8.67 12.30
CA ALA A 525 -9.77 9.67 11.95
C ALA A 525 -9.83 10.91 12.85
N VAL A 526 -11.04 11.42 13.13
CA VAL A 526 -11.22 12.54 14.08
C VAL A 526 -10.79 12.13 15.49
N ALA A 527 -11.13 10.91 15.92
CA ALA A 527 -10.72 10.37 17.22
C ALA A 527 -9.19 10.28 17.38
N ASP A 528 -8.49 9.67 16.42
CA ASP A 528 -7.02 9.56 16.42
C ASP A 528 -6.35 10.94 16.37
N PHE A 529 -6.78 11.83 15.47
CA PHE A 529 -6.21 13.17 15.36
C PHE A 529 -6.43 13.99 16.63
N MET A 530 -7.60 13.89 17.26
CA MET A 530 -7.90 14.61 18.50
C MET A 530 -7.07 14.11 19.68
N GLU A 531 -6.90 12.78 19.84
CA GLU A 531 -5.97 12.24 20.83
C GLU A 531 -4.52 12.67 20.55
N GLU A 532 -4.08 12.65 19.29
CA GLU A 532 -2.75 13.11 18.87
C GLU A 532 -2.50 14.57 19.29
N LYS A 533 -3.46 15.47 19.13
CA LYS A 533 -3.34 16.87 19.56
C LYS A 533 -3.45 17.09 21.07
N ALA A 534 -4.06 16.16 21.82
CA ALA A 534 -4.23 16.23 23.27
C ALA A 534 -3.09 15.56 24.07
N MET A 535 -2.16 14.89 23.40
CA MET A 535 -0.97 14.27 23.99
C MET A 535 0.23 15.25 24.03
N ASP A 536 1.11 15.03 25.00
CA ASP A 536 2.33 15.81 25.16
C ASP A 536 3.35 15.47 24.05
N LYS A 537 4.02 16.50 23.51
CA LYS A 537 4.97 16.34 22.40
C LYS A 537 6.17 15.45 22.80
N GLY A 538 6.62 14.61 21.89
CA GLY A 538 7.86 13.81 22.05
C GLY A 538 7.67 12.34 22.41
N ARG A 539 6.45 11.78 22.28
CA ARG A 539 6.19 10.34 22.47
C ARG A 539 5.47 9.75 21.26
N ASP A 540 6.14 8.85 20.53
CA ASP A 540 5.55 8.15 19.38
C ASP A 540 4.76 6.90 19.83
N TYR A 541 3.69 7.12 20.61
CA TYR A 541 2.78 6.05 21.04
C TYR A 541 1.48 6.05 20.21
N PRO A 542 0.89 4.87 19.93
CA PRO A 542 -0.40 4.79 19.28
C PRO A 542 -1.51 5.29 20.21
N THR A 543 -2.40 6.13 19.67
CA THR A 543 -3.62 6.62 20.34
C THR A 543 -4.54 5.45 20.71
N ASN A 544 -5.51 5.68 21.60
CA ASN A 544 -6.50 4.65 21.92
C ASN A 544 -7.35 4.29 20.70
N ALA A 545 -7.71 5.27 19.87
CA ALA A 545 -8.32 5.06 18.56
C ALA A 545 -7.51 4.06 17.70
N VAL A 546 -6.20 4.30 17.51
CA VAL A 546 -5.31 3.41 16.74
C VAL A 546 -5.17 2.04 17.41
N ARG A 547 -4.98 1.98 18.73
CA ARG A 547 -4.90 0.71 19.48
C ARG A 547 -6.15 -0.15 19.34
N LEU A 548 -7.33 0.47 19.21
CA LEU A 548 -8.62 -0.20 19.08
C LEU A 548 -9.05 -0.40 17.62
N MET A 549 -8.31 0.12 16.63
CA MET A 549 -8.64 0.06 15.19
C MET A 549 -9.02 -1.35 14.72
N ARG A 550 -8.26 -2.38 15.11
CA ARG A 550 -8.57 -3.78 14.75
C ARG A 550 -9.94 -4.24 15.25
N GLN A 551 -10.31 -3.85 16.47
CA GLN A 551 -11.61 -4.17 17.05
C GLN A 551 -12.72 -3.32 16.42
N PHE A 552 -12.42 -2.06 16.09
CA PHE A 552 -13.33 -1.13 15.44
C PHE A 552 -13.70 -1.58 14.03
N VAL A 553 -12.74 -2.06 13.23
CA VAL A 553 -13.01 -2.65 11.90
C VAL A 553 -13.94 -3.86 12.02
N GLN A 554 -13.74 -4.73 13.01
CA GLN A 554 -14.57 -5.93 13.18
C GLN A 554 -15.96 -5.66 13.78
N ARG A 555 -16.09 -4.63 14.63
CA ARG A 555 -17.28 -4.30 15.43
C ARG A 555 -17.37 -2.78 15.64
N PRO A 556 -17.71 -2.01 14.59
CA PRO A 556 -17.68 -0.55 14.66
C PRO A 556 -18.69 0.01 15.66
N PHE A 557 -19.92 -0.52 15.63
CA PHE A 557 -21.02 -0.11 16.51
C PHE A 557 -20.71 -0.33 18.00
N GLU A 558 -20.15 -1.49 18.39
CA GLU A 558 -19.80 -1.79 19.78
C GLU A 558 -18.47 -1.17 20.25
N THR A 559 -17.60 -0.76 19.33
CA THR A 559 -16.27 -0.22 19.66
C THR A 559 -16.26 1.30 19.71
N TRP A 560 -17.09 1.98 18.91
CA TRP A 560 -17.18 3.44 18.90
C TRP A 560 -17.41 4.05 20.30
N PRO A 561 -18.35 3.54 21.14
CA PRO A 561 -18.54 4.08 22.49
C PRO A 561 -17.31 3.96 23.40
N LYS A 562 -16.51 2.90 23.24
CA LYS A 562 -15.29 2.65 24.02
C LYS A 562 -14.13 3.55 23.60
N ILE A 563 -14.10 3.94 22.32
CA ILE A 563 -13.18 4.95 21.81
C ILE A 563 -13.64 6.31 22.35
N HIS A 564 -14.91 6.66 22.17
CA HIS A 564 -15.47 7.94 22.61
C HIS A 564 -15.28 8.19 24.12
N GLU A 565 -15.49 7.18 24.98
CA GLU A 565 -15.17 7.26 26.42
C GLU A 565 -13.74 7.75 26.69
N LYS A 566 -12.78 7.29 25.89
CA LYS A 566 -11.36 7.66 26.00
C LYS A 566 -11.04 9.03 25.38
N LEU A 567 -11.96 9.59 24.59
CA LEU A 567 -11.88 10.94 24.04
C LEU A 567 -12.34 12.03 25.04
N ILE A 568 -13.13 11.68 26.07
CA ILE A 568 -13.67 12.65 27.05
C ILE A 568 -12.56 13.53 27.67
N PRO A 569 -11.41 13.00 28.13
CA PRO A 569 -10.32 13.84 28.64
C PRO A 569 -9.67 14.75 27.58
N SER A 570 -9.63 14.30 26.31
CA SER A 570 -9.06 15.05 25.20
C SER A 570 -9.90 16.28 24.85
N PHE A 571 -11.24 16.15 24.87
CA PHE A 571 -12.15 17.30 24.71
C PHE A 571 -11.89 18.38 25.77
N GLY A 572 -11.75 17.99 27.05
CA GLY A 572 -11.47 18.91 28.15
C GLY A 572 -10.10 19.61 28.02
N LYS A 573 -9.05 18.89 27.60
CA LYS A 573 -7.72 19.47 27.36
C LYS A 573 -7.70 20.46 26.19
N LEU A 574 -8.45 20.20 25.12
CA LEU A 574 -8.40 20.97 23.88
C LEU A 574 -9.36 22.17 23.86
N GLY A 575 -10.36 22.21 24.74
CA GLY A 575 -11.30 23.32 24.89
C GLY A 575 -11.92 23.74 23.55
N SER A 576 -11.71 24.99 23.15
CA SER A 576 -12.23 25.54 21.89
C SER A 576 -11.80 24.77 20.63
N ASN A 577 -10.61 24.16 20.61
CA ASN A 577 -10.18 23.30 19.49
C ASN A 577 -10.92 21.95 19.51
N GLY A 578 -11.25 21.45 20.71
CA GLY A 578 -12.10 20.26 20.89
C GLY A 578 -13.49 20.43 20.29
N LYS A 579 -14.06 21.64 20.34
CA LYS A 579 -15.34 21.97 19.69
C LYS A 579 -15.30 21.78 18.17
N ILE A 580 -14.19 22.12 17.51
CA ILE A 580 -14.06 21.92 16.06
C ILE A 580 -14.21 20.43 15.74
N TYR A 581 -13.45 19.56 16.43
CA TYR A 581 -13.54 18.10 16.26
C TYR A 581 -14.93 17.54 16.60
N GLN A 582 -15.59 18.09 17.63
CA GLN A 582 -16.97 17.76 17.98
C GLN A 582 -17.92 17.99 16.78
N MET A 583 -17.82 19.15 16.12
CA MET A 583 -18.66 19.50 14.97
C MET A 583 -18.41 18.60 13.74
N ILE A 584 -17.20 18.05 13.56
CA ILE A 584 -16.92 17.05 12.51
C ILE A 584 -17.64 15.74 12.80
N ILE A 585 -17.65 15.32 14.06
CA ILE A 585 -18.33 14.09 14.49
C ILE A 585 -19.85 14.28 14.34
N GLU A 586 -20.39 15.43 14.70
CA GLU A 586 -21.80 15.81 14.45
C GLU A 586 -22.17 15.72 12.97
N GLU A 587 -21.36 16.32 12.08
CA GLU A 587 -21.54 16.27 10.62
C GLU A 587 -21.44 14.85 10.07
N THR A 588 -20.56 14.02 10.63
CA THR A 588 -20.36 12.63 10.20
C THR A 588 -21.50 11.73 10.69
N GLU A 589 -21.95 11.88 11.94
CA GLU A 589 -23.07 11.13 12.50
C GLU A 589 -24.38 11.45 11.75
N GLN A 590 -24.65 12.73 11.40
CA GLN A 590 -25.84 13.14 10.65
C GLN A 590 -25.95 12.50 9.24
N LEU A 591 -24.84 12.04 8.65
CA LEU A 591 -24.82 11.47 7.29
C LEU A 591 -25.13 9.96 7.24
N PHE A 592 -25.11 9.26 8.37
CA PHE A 592 -25.42 7.83 8.36
C PHE A 592 -26.90 7.56 8.06
N SER A 593 -27.17 6.49 7.30
CA SER A 593 -28.51 5.88 7.28
C SER A 593 -28.71 5.00 8.53
N ALA A 594 -29.97 4.84 8.97
CA ALA A 594 -30.30 3.98 10.11
C ALA A 594 -29.83 2.53 9.93
N ALA A 595 -29.89 1.99 8.71
CA ALA A 595 -29.34 0.67 8.40
C ALA A 595 -27.81 0.66 8.56
N GLY A 596 -27.11 1.59 7.90
CA GLY A 596 -25.64 1.66 7.90
C GLY A 596 -25.02 1.95 9.27
N ARG A 597 -25.69 2.72 10.14
CA ARG A 597 -25.18 3.03 11.48
C ARG A 597 -25.26 1.84 12.44
N TYR A 598 -26.26 0.98 12.30
CA TYR A 598 -26.61 -0.04 13.29
C TYR A 598 -26.33 -1.48 12.85
N GLU A 599 -25.90 -1.68 11.60
CA GLU A 599 -25.50 -2.99 11.09
C GLU A 599 -24.26 -3.54 11.82
N ARG A 600 -24.34 -4.80 12.26
CA ARG A 600 -23.25 -5.51 12.95
C ARG A 600 -22.44 -6.34 11.95
N ARG A 601 -21.60 -5.67 11.16
CA ARG A 601 -20.65 -6.32 10.23
C ARG A 601 -19.24 -5.76 10.34
N GLU A 602 -18.28 -6.48 9.77
CA GLU A 602 -16.93 -5.99 9.55
C GLU A 602 -16.94 -4.86 8.49
N LEU A 603 -16.11 -3.85 8.70
CA LEU A 603 -15.94 -2.73 7.78
C LEU A 603 -15.19 -3.17 6.51
N SER A 604 -15.62 -2.64 5.37
CA SER A 604 -15.01 -2.89 4.06
C SER A 604 -13.78 -2.00 3.78
N LEU A 605 -13.24 -2.06 2.55
CA LEU A 605 -12.03 -1.33 2.16
C LEU A 605 -12.20 0.20 2.26
N GLU A 606 -13.41 0.66 2.01
CA GLU A 606 -13.86 2.06 1.98
C GLU A 606 -13.66 2.78 3.32
N PHE A 607 -13.65 2.03 4.45
CA PHE A 607 -13.30 2.56 5.77
C PHE A 607 -11.89 3.18 5.81
N LEU A 608 -10.91 2.56 5.15
CA LEU A 608 -9.53 3.05 5.18
C LEU A 608 -9.40 4.36 4.38
N GLN A 609 -10.13 4.48 3.27
CA GLN A 609 -10.21 5.71 2.48
C GLN A 609 -10.86 6.83 3.29
N GLY A 610 -12.00 6.56 3.94
CA GLY A 610 -12.67 7.53 4.83
C GLY A 610 -11.79 7.99 5.99
N PHE A 611 -11.00 7.07 6.56
CA PHE A 611 -9.99 7.40 7.57
C PHE A 611 -8.89 8.31 7.00
N SER A 612 -8.28 7.93 5.87
CA SER A 612 -7.18 8.68 5.26
C SER A 612 -7.61 10.08 4.81
N CYS A 613 -8.71 10.21 4.07
CA CYS A 613 -9.20 11.50 3.56
C CYS A 613 -9.55 12.48 4.69
N GLN A 614 -10.28 12.01 5.72
CA GLN A 614 -10.67 12.86 6.85
C GLN A 614 -9.45 13.32 7.66
N ARG A 615 -8.48 12.42 7.85
CA ARG A 615 -7.23 12.75 8.56
C ARG A 615 -6.37 13.73 7.78
N GLN A 616 -6.29 13.60 6.47
CA GLN A 616 -5.55 14.55 5.63
C GLN A 616 -6.19 15.94 5.60
N SER A 617 -7.53 16.01 5.47
CA SER A 617 -8.28 17.26 5.57
C SER A 617 -8.03 18.01 6.89
N LEU A 618 -7.86 17.30 8.00
CA LEU A 618 -7.51 17.86 9.30
C LEU A 618 -6.09 18.47 9.35
N PHE A 619 -5.15 18.00 8.52
CA PHE A 619 -3.79 18.57 8.44
C PHE A 619 -3.69 19.79 7.51
N GLN A 620 -4.48 19.86 6.44
CA GLN A 620 -4.38 20.91 5.41
C GLN A 620 -5.00 22.28 5.80
N LYS A 621 -5.31 22.46 7.10
CA LYS A 621 -6.24 23.42 7.69
C LYS A 621 -7.70 23.11 7.35
N TRP A 622 -8.49 22.88 8.40
CA TRP A 622 -9.95 22.85 8.33
C TRP A 622 -10.47 24.28 8.08
N GLU A 623 -10.96 24.56 6.88
CA GLU A 623 -11.75 25.77 6.61
C GLU A 623 -13.24 25.47 6.80
N HIS A 624 -13.84 26.14 7.78
CA HIS A 624 -15.24 25.92 8.15
C HIS A 624 -16.20 26.65 7.20
N ASN A 625 -16.33 26.14 5.98
CA ASN A 625 -17.34 26.59 5.02
C ASN A 625 -18.74 26.06 5.40
N ILE A 626 -19.32 26.57 6.49
CA ILE A 626 -20.77 26.64 6.59
C ILE A 626 -21.23 27.60 5.49
N LYS A 627 -21.67 27.03 4.36
CA LYS A 627 -22.77 27.64 3.64
C LYS A 627 -23.90 27.74 4.65
N LYS A 628 -24.28 28.98 5.03
CA LYS A 628 -25.49 29.19 5.82
C LYS A 628 -26.65 28.74 4.97
N ASP A 629 -27.08 27.51 5.17
CA ASP A 629 -28.29 27.01 4.53
C ASP A 629 -29.44 27.84 5.12
N GLU A 630 -30.02 28.72 4.30
CA GLU A 630 -31.01 29.69 4.78
C GLU A 630 -32.37 29.05 5.04
N GLY A 631 -32.57 27.84 4.50
CA GLY A 631 -33.71 26.97 4.76
C GLY A 631 -33.74 26.41 6.19
N LYS A 632 -34.95 26.14 6.69
CA LYS A 632 -35.11 25.41 7.95
C LYS A 632 -34.85 23.92 7.72
N VAL A 633 -33.97 23.32 8.51
CA VAL A 633 -33.72 21.88 8.48
C VAL A 633 -34.76 21.19 9.37
N LEU A 634 -35.49 20.22 8.83
CA LEU A 634 -36.40 19.39 9.62
C LEU A 634 -35.58 18.33 10.40
N TYR A 635 -35.76 18.28 11.71
CA TYR A 635 -35.19 17.23 12.56
C TYR A 635 -36.32 16.47 13.25
N GLU A 636 -36.48 15.19 12.89
CA GLU A 636 -37.37 14.26 13.56
C GLU A 636 -36.66 13.69 14.80
N LEU A 637 -37.26 13.88 15.97
CA LEU A 637 -36.76 13.27 17.20
C LEU A 637 -36.81 11.74 17.09
N PRO A 638 -35.73 11.01 17.46
CA PRO A 638 -35.60 9.59 17.19
C PRO A 638 -36.54 8.75 18.05
N LYS A 639 -37.01 7.61 17.53
CA LYS A 639 -37.93 6.71 18.28
C LYS A 639 -37.20 5.67 19.15
N ARG A 640 -35.88 5.50 18.99
CA ARG A 640 -35.09 4.51 19.72
C ARG A 640 -34.68 5.04 21.10
N ARG A 641 -35.02 4.32 22.17
CA ARG A 641 -34.59 4.55 23.57
C ARG A 641 -33.20 5.18 23.72
N SER A 642 -32.16 4.52 23.20
CA SER A 642 -30.78 4.97 23.42
C SER A 642 -30.48 6.29 22.72
N GLU A 643 -31.04 6.52 21.54
CA GLU A 643 -30.89 7.79 20.82
C GLU A 643 -31.58 8.93 21.57
N LEU A 644 -32.80 8.70 22.09
CA LEU A 644 -33.51 9.68 22.93
C LEU A 644 -32.73 10.06 24.20
N TYR A 645 -32.15 9.07 24.90
CA TYR A 645 -31.24 9.33 26.01
C TYR A 645 -29.99 10.11 25.57
N GLY A 646 -29.48 9.85 24.36
CA GLY A 646 -28.44 10.66 23.72
C GLY A 646 -28.88 12.11 23.49
N CYS A 647 -30.10 12.33 23.01
CA CYS A 647 -30.68 13.66 22.82
C CYS A 647 -30.80 14.41 24.16
N LEU A 648 -31.31 13.80 25.22
CA LEU A 648 -31.36 14.39 26.57
C LEU A 648 -29.96 14.83 27.06
N LEU A 649 -28.96 13.97 26.85
CA LEU A 649 -27.57 14.24 27.20
C LEU A 649 -26.98 15.41 26.39
N ALA A 650 -27.34 15.53 25.11
CA ALA A 650 -26.93 16.62 24.22
C ALA A 650 -27.59 17.95 24.57
N ILE A 651 -28.88 17.95 24.93
CA ILE A 651 -29.60 19.14 25.37
C ILE A 651 -29.00 19.67 26.68
N ALA A 652 -28.66 18.78 27.62
CA ALA A 652 -27.98 19.15 28.86
C ALA A 652 -26.55 19.70 28.62
N ASP A 653 -25.78 19.10 27.71
CA ASP A 653 -24.46 19.60 27.32
C ASP A 653 -24.52 20.98 26.67
N ALA A 654 -25.45 21.20 25.74
CA ALA A 654 -25.63 22.48 25.06
C ALA A 654 -26.04 23.59 26.04
N ALA A 655 -27.01 23.31 26.91
CA ALA A 655 -27.46 24.24 27.95
C ALA A 655 -26.32 24.62 28.92
N GLU A 656 -25.55 23.65 29.43
CA GLU A 656 -24.42 23.94 30.32
C GLU A 656 -23.30 24.73 29.60
N ARG A 657 -23.02 24.43 28.32
CA ARG A 657 -22.04 25.18 27.52
C ARG A 657 -22.47 26.62 27.29
N GLU A 658 -23.73 26.86 26.95
CA GLU A 658 -24.27 28.22 26.74
C GLU A 658 -24.30 29.00 28.06
N ALA A 659 -24.84 28.42 29.13
CA ALA A 659 -24.87 29.02 30.46
C ALA A 659 -23.47 29.40 30.96
N SER A 660 -22.43 28.70 30.51
CA SER A 660 -21.04 28.91 30.92
C SER A 660 -20.24 29.85 30.01
N ASP A 661 -20.87 30.54 29.07
CA ASP A 661 -20.19 31.37 28.05
C ASP A 661 -19.13 30.57 27.26
N GLY A 662 -19.35 29.26 27.06
CA GLY A 662 -18.39 28.34 26.45
C GLY A 662 -17.19 27.94 27.33
N LYS A 663 -17.01 28.51 28.53
CA LYS A 663 -15.85 28.24 29.43
C LYS A 663 -15.73 26.77 29.87
N ARG A 664 -16.83 26.01 29.82
CA ARG A 664 -16.90 24.58 30.18
C ARG A 664 -16.95 23.64 28.96
N THR A 665 -16.59 24.12 27.76
CA THR A 665 -16.47 23.30 26.55
C THR A 665 -15.54 22.10 26.80
N GLY A 666 -16.02 20.88 26.54
CA GLY A 666 -15.29 19.64 26.82
C GLY A 666 -15.28 19.18 28.28
N MET A 667 -15.89 19.95 29.20
CA MET A 667 -15.86 19.71 30.66
C MET A 667 -17.25 19.81 31.31
N THR A 668 -18.33 19.72 30.53
CA THR A 668 -19.70 19.74 31.06
C THR A 668 -20.02 18.53 31.92
N ASN A 669 -20.97 18.65 32.85
CA ASN A 669 -21.44 17.51 33.64
C ASN A 669 -21.99 16.41 32.73
N ALA A 670 -22.66 16.77 31.64
CA ALA A 670 -23.13 15.83 30.63
C ALA A 670 -21.98 15.00 30.03
N MET A 671 -20.92 15.63 29.52
CA MET A 671 -19.77 14.90 28.98
C MET A 671 -19.04 14.07 30.05
N GLN A 672 -18.84 14.62 31.24
CA GLN A 672 -18.13 13.93 32.34
C GLN A 672 -18.93 12.76 32.92
N MET A 673 -20.27 12.80 32.88
CA MET A 673 -21.13 11.71 33.35
C MET A 673 -21.52 10.71 32.26
N MET A 674 -21.16 10.95 30.99
CA MET A 674 -21.62 10.16 29.83
C MET A 674 -21.42 8.64 29.98
N THR A 675 -20.32 8.20 30.59
CA THR A 675 -20.03 6.77 30.83
C THR A 675 -20.99 6.14 31.84
N VAL A 676 -21.20 6.81 32.98
CA VAL A 676 -22.14 6.40 34.03
C VAL A 676 -23.58 6.48 33.51
N PHE A 677 -23.88 7.50 32.71
CA PHE A 677 -25.18 7.70 32.06
C PHE A 677 -25.50 6.59 31.06
N ALA A 678 -24.55 6.19 30.20
CA ALA A 678 -24.73 5.06 29.30
C ALA A 678 -24.89 3.74 30.07
N ALA A 679 -24.20 3.55 31.20
CA ALA A 679 -24.32 2.35 32.02
C ALA A 679 -25.64 2.28 32.81
N ARG A 680 -26.18 3.41 33.28
CA ARG A 680 -27.39 3.51 34.10
C ARG A 680 -28.25 4.72 33.70
N PRO A 681 -28.90 4.70 32.53
CA PRO A 681 -29.58 5.88 31.97
C PRO A 681 -30.73 6.37 32.85
N TYR A 682 -31.53 5.44 33.40
CA TYR A 682 -32.64 5.76 34.30
C TYR A 682 -32.18 6.51 35.55
N GLU A 683 -31.24 5.95 36.34
CA GLU A 683 -30.74 6.59 37.56
C GLU A 683 -29.96 7.89 37.29
N SER A 684 -29.18 7.91 36.21
CA SER A 684 -28.23 8.98 35.96
C SER A 684 -28.86 10.22 35.35
N TRP A 685 -30.01 10.10 34.68
CA TRP A 685 -30.71 11.25 34.13
C TRP A 685 -31.24 12.18 35.22
N GLY A 686 -31.87 11.66 36.28
CA GLY A 686 -32.22 12.46 37.46
C GLY A 686 -31.04 13.25 38.03
N ARG A 687 -29.90 12.56 38.25
CA ARG A 687 -28.67 13.17 38.79
C ARG A 687 -28.01 14.18 37.84
N LEU A 688 -28.17 14.02 36.53
CA LEU A 688 -27.67 14.97 35.53
C LEU A 688 -28.58 16.19 35.45
N HIS A 689 -29.90 15.99 35.52
CA HIS A 689 -30.89 17.05 35.55
C HIS A 689 -30.73 17.93 36.82
N ASP A 690 -30.53 17.33 38.00
CA ASP A 690 -30.18 18.04 39.23
C ASP A 690 -28.98 18.99 39.04
N LYS A 691 -27.94 18.52 38.34
CA LYS A 691 -26.75 19.31 38.02
C LYS A 691 -26.97 20.34 36.92
N LEU A 692 -28.00 20.19 36.10
CA LEU A 692 -28.37 21.10 35.03
C LEU A 692 -29.15 22.32 35.58
N LEU A 693 -29.91 22.17 36.66
CA LEU A 693 -30.73 23.24 37.26
C LEU A 693 -29.99 24.58 37.50
N PRO A 694 -28.77 24.62 38.08
CA PRO A 694 -28.06 25.90 38.28
C PRO A 694 -27.68 26.61 36.97
N TYR A 695 -27.51 25.85 35.88
CA TYR A 695 -27.23 26.39 34.55
C TYR A 695 -28.51 26.89 33.87
N LEU A 696 -29.65 26.22 34.11
CA LEU A 696 -30.97 26.72 33.69
C LEU A 696 -31.32 28.02 34.43
N GLU A 697 -31.06 28.13 35.74
CA GLU A 697 -31.24 29.40 36.47
C GLU A 697 -30.39 30.52 35.85
N LYS A 698 -29.13 30.24 35.49
CA LYS A 698 -28.23 31.22 34.85
C LYS A 698 -28.66 31.60 33.41
N LEU A 699 -29.40 30.76 32.70
CA LEU A 699 -29.84 31.01 31.31
C LEU A 699 -31.04 31.98 31.21
N GLY A 700 -31.76 32.24 32.31
CA GLY A 700 -32.95 33.10 32.31
C GLY A 700 -33.98 32.65 31.27
N GLU A 701 -34.47 33.57 30.42
CA GLU A 701 -35.47 33.26 29.39
C GLU A 701 -35.05 32.16 28.41
N ARG A 702 -33.74 31.94 28.17
CA ARG A 702 -33.27 30.87 27.28
C ARG A 702 -33.45 29.47 27.87
N ALA A 703 -33.64 29.36 29.18
CA ALA A 703 -33.92 28.09 29.84
C ALA A 703 -35.24 27.45 29.39
N ASP A 704 -36.23 28.25 28.96
CA ASP A 704 -37.51 27.73 28.44
C ASP A 704 -37.30 26.90 27.16
N TYR A 705 -36.37 27.30 26.28
CA TYR A 705 -36.06 26.56 25.05
C TYR A 705 -35.46 25.18 25.33
N TYR A 706 -34.47 25.11 26.23
CA TYR A 706 -33.85 23.85 26.63
C TYR A 706 -34.85 22.93 27.37
N GLN A 707 -35.69 23.48 28.24
CA GLN A 707 -36.73 22.72 28.92
C GLN A 707 -37.81 22.19 27.96
N TRP A 708 -38.18 22.95 26.93
CA TRP A 708 -39.08 22.50 25.87
C TRP A 708 -38.48 21.38 25.01
N LEU A 709 -37.17 21.41 24.73
CA LEU A 709 -36.48 20.30 24.07
C LEU A 709 -36.43 19.05 24.96
N ILE A 710 -36.19 19.20 26.27
CA ILE A 710 -36.25 18.09 27.22
C ILE A 710 -37.65 17.49 27.26
N GLU A 711 -38.71 18.31 27.33
CA GLU A 711 -40.10 17.84 27.23
C GLU A 711 -40.31 17.00 25.97
N ASN A 712 -40.01 17.52 24.78
CA ASN A 712 -40.28 16.78 23.54
C ASN A 712 -39.49 15.46 23.45
N ALA A 713 -38.28 15.40 24.00
CA ALA A 713 -37.49 14.18 24.09
C ALA A 713 -38.06 13.19 25.15
N GLU A 714 -38.49 13.67 26.31
CA GLU A 714 -39.19 12.86 27.33
C GLU A 714 -40.50 12.28 26.78
N MET A 715 -41.30 13.10 26.08
CA MET A 715 -42.60 12.72 25.53
C MET A 715 -42.52 11.69 24.39
N GLN A 716 -41.36 11.51 23.77
CA GLN A 716 -41.12 10.52 22.70
C GLN A 716 -40.86 9.10 23.22
N PHE A 717 -40.50 8.93 24.50
CA PHE A 717 -40.19 7.59 24.99
C PHE A 717 -41.43 6.69 25.06
N LEU A 718 -41.22 5.41 24.73
CA LEU A 718 -42.11 4.34 25.17
C LEU A 718 -41.90 4.09 26.67
N GLN A 719 -42.98 3.97 27.43
CA GLN A 719 -42.94 3.83 28.90
C GLN A 719 -41.97 2.72 29.39
N LEU A 720 -42.09 1.50 28.83
CA LEU A 720 -41.23 0.36 29.20
C LEU A 720 -39.74 0.62 28.91
N GLU A 721 -39.44 1.46 27.92
CA GLU A 721 -38.08 1.84 27.55
C GLU A 721 -37.53 2.96 28.45
N ARG A 722 -38.36 3.93 28.82
CA ARG A 722 -38.00 5.03 29.74
C ARG A 722 -37.64 4.53 31.13
N GLU A 723 -38.38 3.56 31.64
CA GLU A 723 -38.16 2.94 32.96
C GLU A 723 -37.08 1.84 32.97
N SER A 724 -36.58 1.43 31.80
CA SER A 724 -35.61 0.33 31.71
C SER A 724 -34.26 0.71 32.31
N SER A 725 -33.70 -0.18 33.13
CA SER A 725 -32.35 -0.08 33.70
C SER A 725 -31.25 -0.66 32.80
N VAL A 726 -31.59 -1.22 31.64
CA VAL A 726 -30.62 -1.81 30.70
C VAL A 726 -29.64 -0.73 30.20
N PRO A 727 -28.32 -0.98 30.14
CA PRO A 727 -27.35 -0.05 29.56
C PRO A 727 -27.72 0.39 28.14
N LEU A 728 -27.27 1.57 27.73
CA LEU A 728 -27.45 2.08 26.37
C LEU A 728 -26.53 1.35 25.39
N ASP A 729 -27.04 1.03 24.21
CA ASP A 729 -26.24 0.58 23.07
C ASP A 729 -25.64 1.77 22.30
N GLY A 730 -24.70 1.50 21.38
CA GLY A 730 -23.86 2.52 20.75
C GLY A 730 -24.57 3.58 19.90
N SER A 731 -25.90 3.52 19.76
CA SER A 731 -26.69 4.56 19.10
C SER A 731 -26.94 5.78 20.00
N TYR A 732 -26.69 5.72 21.32
CA TYR A 732 -26.80 6.92 22.16
C TYR A 732 -25.85 8.04 21.70
N LEU A 733 -24.67 7.71 21.16
CA LEU A 733 -23.77 8.69 20.58
C LEU A 733 -24.31 9.28 19.28
N HIS A 734 -25.00 8.49 18.47
CA HIS A 734 -25.68 8.99 17.26
C HIS A 734 -26.76 10.02 17.64
N GLY A 735 -27.67 9.67 18.55
CA GLY A 735 -28.70 10.59 19.06
C GLY A 735 -28.12 11.85 19.73
N TYR A 736 -27.01 11.70 20.48
CA TYR A 736 -26.28 12.82 21.08
C TYR A 736 -25.72 13.78 20.02
N TYR A 737 -24.94 13.27 19.08
CA TYR A 737 -24.28 14.10 18.07
C TYR A 737 -25.25 14.69 17.04
N CYS A 738 -26.27 13.93 16.61
CA CYS A 738 -27.31 14.46 15.74
C CYS A 738 -28.15 15.55 16.42
N MET A 739 -28.48 15.41 17.71
CA MET A 739 -29.14 16.48 18.48
C MET A 739 -28.23 17.70 18.64
N LEU A 740 -26.95 17.52 18.97
CA LEU A 740 -26.02 18.64 19.11
C LEU A 740 -25.90 19.49 17.85
N ARG A 741 -25.93 18.86 16.67
CA ARG A 741 -25.88 19.56 15.38
C ARG A 741 -27.01 20.57 15.21
N THR A 742 -28.19 20.29 15.76
CA THR A 742 -29.38 21.15 15.61
C THR A 742 -29.18 22.55 16.21
N PHE A 743 -28.34 22.70 17.25
CA PHE A 743 -28.04 23.99 17.87
C PHE A 743 -27.15 24.90 17.02
N TYR A 744 -26.55 24.39 15.93
CA TYR A 744 -25.76 25.16 14.97
C TYR A 744 -26.52 25.48 13.68
N GLN A 745 -27.78 25.05 13.56
CA GLN A 745 -28.61 25.17 12.37
C GLN A 745 -29.97 25.80 12.69
N LYS A 746 -30.67 26.34 11.68
CA LYS A 746 -32.07 26.75 11.83
C LYS A 746 -32.98 25.51 11.80
N THR A 747 -33.10 24.83 12.93
CA THR A 747 -33.83 23.56 13.01
C THR A 747 -35.32 23.76 13.28
N GLN A 748 -36.17 23.02 12.56
CA GLN A 748 -37.57 22.79 12.91
C GLN A 748 -37.70 21.37 13.44
N PHE A 749 -38.23 21.21 14.65
CA PHE A 749 -38.39 19.91 15.28
C PHE A 749 -39.73 19.27 14.89
N SER A 750 -39.73 17.96 14.73
CA SER A 750 -40.92 17.11 14.56
C SER A 750 -40.88 15.94 15.55
N TRP A 751 -42.03 15.60 16.13
CA TRP A 751 -42.15 14.53 17.11
C TRP A 751 -43.55 13.93 17.11
N GLU A 752 -43.63 12.68 17.56
CA GLU A 752 -44.88 12.00 17.89
C GLU A 752 -44.96 11.81 19.41
N ARG A 753 -46.17 11.87 19.97
CA ARG A 753 -46.42 11.60 21.40
C ARG A 753 -47.06 10.19 21.54
N PRO A 754 -46.30 9.13 21.85
CA PRO A 754 -46.87 7.83 22.22
C PRO A 754 -47.86 7.93 23.38
N VAL A 755 -48.91 7.11 23.34
CA VAL A 755 -49.93 7.05 24.40
C VAL A 755 -49.44 6.16 25.55
N TRP A 756 -49.28 6.75 26.73
CA TRP A 756 -49.00 6.03 27.98
C TRP A 756 -50.32 5.62 28.66
N LYS A 757 -50.28 4.56 29.49
CA LYS A 757 -51.47 4.06 30.21
C LYS A 757 -51.34 4.19 31.73
N ASP A 758 -50.34 3.57 32.33
CA ASP A 758 -50.08 3.59 33.79
C ASP A 758 -48.58 3.44 34.07
N ALA A 759 -47.98 4.28 34.93
CA ALA A 759 -46.56 4.16 35.31
C ALA A 759 -46.30 2.94 36.22
N LYS A 760 -45.09 2.35 36.17
CA LYS A 760 -44.71 1.30 37.15
C LYS A 760 -44.43 1.88 38.52
N ASP A 761 -43.74 3.01 38.56
CA ASP A 761 -43.51 3.78 39.79
C ASP A 761 -44.54 4.91 39.85
N MET A 762 -45.76 4.52 40.21
CA MET A 762 -46.92 5.42 40.30
C MET A 762 -46.74 6.50 41.38
N ARG A 763 -45.94 6.24 42.42
CA ARG A 763 -45.61 7.24 43.43
C ARG A 763 -44.79 8.38 42.83
N SER A 764 -43.73 8.04 42.09
CA SER A 764 -42.90 9.06 41.44
C SER A 764 -43.62 9.77 40.29
N SER A 765 -44.54 9.12 39.58
CA SER A 765 -45.36 9.81 38.56
C SER A 765 -46.30 10.85 39.17
N LEU A 766 -47.02 10.52 40.24
CA LEU A 766 -47.92 11.45 40.92
C LEU A 766 -47.18 12.67 41.49
N TYR A 767 -46.01 12.46 42.11
CA TYR A 767 -45.16 13.57 42.57
C TYR A 767 -44.59 14.40 41.40
N GLY A 768 -44.29 13.78 40.26
CA GLY A 768 -43.92 14.50 39.03
C GLY A 768 -45.05 15.40 38.54
N GLN A 769 -46.28 14.88 38.46
CA GLN A 769 -47.47 15.65 38.08
C GLN A 769 -47.72 16.82 39.04
N LEU A 770 -47.68 16.61 40.35
CA LEU A 770 -47.80 17.69 41.35
C LEU A 770 -46.82 18.85 41.07
N LEU A 771 -45.54 18.53 40.85
CA LEU A 771 -44.50 19.52 40.61
C LEU A 771 -44.70 20.26 39.28
N GLY A 772 -45.09 19.55 38.22
CA GLY A 772 -45.34 20.14 36.89
C GLY A 772 -46.54 21.09 36.88
N ILE A 773 -47.62 20.71 37.57
CA ILE A 773 -48.83 21.55 37.71
C ILE A 773 -48.53 22.79 38.58
N ALA A 774 -47.74 22.64 39.65
CA ALA A 774 -47.31 23.76 40.48
C ALA A 774 -46.48 24.78 39.68
N GLU A 775 -45.47 24.33 38.91
CA GLU A 775 -44.68 25.22 38.05
C GLU A 775 -45.54 25.88 36.99
N ARG A 776 -46.48 25.15 36.39
CA ARG A 776 -47.42 25.70 35.40
C ARG A 776 -48.24 26.86 35.99
N LEU A 777 -48.71 26.73 37.24
CA LEU A 777 -49.41 27.79 37.96
C LEU A 777 -48.49 28.99 38.28
N GLU A 778 -47.26 28.76 38.74
CA GLU A 778 -46.29 29.85 38.96
C GLU A 778 -45.94 30.57 37.63
N ARG A 779 -45.67 29.83 36.54
CA ARG A 779 -45.36 30.39 35.21
C ARG A 779 -46.49 31.24 34.63
N ARG A 780 -47.76 30.85 34.81
CA ARG A 780 -48.92 31.67 34.37
C ARG A 780 -48.93 33.08 34.97
N HIS A 781 -48.35 33.28 36.16
CA HIS A 781 -48.24 34.61 36.77
C HIS A 781 -47.24 35.54 36.06
N PHE A 782 -46.26 34.97 35.35
CA PHE A 782 -45.21 35.70 34.65
C PHE A 782 -45.50 35.89 33.16
N ILE A 783 -46.34 35.05 32.55
CA ILE A 783 -46.81 35.21 31.18
C ILE A 783 -47.70 36.47 31.07
N GLY A 784 -47.16 37.56 30.52
CA GLY A 784 -47.88 38.80 30.26
C GLY A 784 -47.44 40.03 31.06
N LYS A 785 -46.44 39.93 31.95
CA LYS A 785 -45.83 41.12 32.58
C LYS A 785 -44.73 41.70 31.69
N ALA A 786 -44.80 43.00 31.42
CA ALA A 786 -43.84 43.70 30.59
C ALA A 786 -42.48 43.90 31.30
N GLU A 787 -41.42 43.81 30.51
CA GLU A 787 -40.02 44.23 30.69
C GLU A 787 -39.46 44.48 32.11
N GLY A 788 -38.37 43.78 32.43
CA GLY A 788 -37.40 44.20 33.46
C GLY A 788 -37.45 43.45 34.79
N ILE A 789 -38.53 42.72 35.08
CA ILE A 789 -38.49 41.70 36.15
C ILE A 789 -38.03 40.39 35.52
N ASP A 790 -36.76 40.07 35.76
CA ASP A 790 -36.14 38.77 35.51
C ASP A 790 -37.14 37.63 35.74
N ARG A 791 -37.40 36.81 34.70
CA ARG A 791 -38.36 35.69 34.79
C ARG A 791 -37.84 34.71 35.81
N ARG A 792 -38.29 34.86 37.05
CA ARG A 792 -37.73 34.14 38.19
C ARG A 792 -37.74 32.64 37.90
N PHE A 793 -36.56 32.03 38.02
CA PHE A 793 -36.44 30.59 38.16
C PHE A 793 -37.39 30.15 39.28
N THR A 794 -38.37 29.32 38.92
CA THR A 794 -39.57 29.08 39.74
C THR A 794 -39.22 28.41 41.06
N ASN A 795 -40.13 28.43 42.03
CA ASN A 795 -39.89 27.73 43.29
C ASN A 795 -39.76 26.23 43.04
N GLU A 796 -40.56 25.66 42.14
CA GLU A 796 -40.51 24.23 41.79
C GLU A 796 -39.13 23.85 41.27
N LEU A 797 -38.59 24.60 40.30
CA LEU A 797 -37.25 24.38 39.76
C LEU A 797 -36.13 24.58 40.80
N ARG A 798 -36.27 25.57 41.70
CA ARG A 798 -35.30 25.84 42.78
C ARG A 798 -35.27 24.73 43.83
N PHE A 799 -36.43 24.18 44.19
CA PHE A 799 -36.53 23.13 45.19
C PHE A 799 -36.48 21.72 44.59
N MET A 800 -36.46 21.57 43.26
CA MET A 800 -36.58 20.30 42.53
C MET A 800 -35.63 19.20 43.01
N THR A 801 -34.34 19.49 43.21
CA THR A 801 -33.38 18.51 43.73
C THR A 801 -33.68 18.08 45.16
N VAL A 802 -34.18 18.99 46.01
CA VAL A 802 -34.58 18.67 47.39
C VAL A 802 -35.90 17.91 47.39
N PHE A 803 -36.82 18.27 46.49
CA PHE A 803 -38.10 17.60 46.27
C PHE A 803 -37.90 16.16 45.79
N ALA A 804 -36.99 15.91 44.85
CA ALA A 804 -36.64 14.56 44.42
C ALA A 804 -36.05 13.69 45.54
N GLN A 805 -35.41 14.30 46.55
CA GLN A 805 -34.84 13.59 47.71
C GLN A 805 -35.82 13.44 48.89
N LYS A 806 -36.69 14.42 49.10
CA LYS A 806 -37.66 14.52 50.21
C LYS A 806 -38.99 15.11 49.70
N PRO A 807 -39.77 14.33 48.93
CA PRO A 807 -40.93 14.88 48.22
C PRO A 807 -42.04 15.37 49.15
N ALA A 808 -42.35 14.66 50.23
CA ALA A 808 -43.41 15.06 51.16
C ALA A 808 -43.07 16.36 51.91
N ASP A 809 -41.91 16.45 52.56
CA ASP A 809 -41.49 17.66 53.31
C ASP A 809 -41.37 18.89 52.40
N THR A 810 -40.85 18.68 51.18
CA THR A 810 -40.62 19.77 50.24
C THR A 810 -41.92 20.23 49.59
N TRP A 811 -42.88 19.32 49.36
CA TRP A 811 -44.21 19.68 48.85
C TRP A 811 -44.95 20.61 49.80
N GLU A 812 -44.97 20.34 51.12
CA GLU A 812 -45.62 21.23 52.09
C GLU A 812 -45.01 22.65 52.09
N ASN A 813 -43.69 22.77 51.89
CA ASN A 813 -43.01 24.06 51.74
C ASN A 813 -43.39 24.77 50.41
N LEU A 814 -43.42 24.03 49.30
CA LEU A 814 -43.84 24.54 48.00
C LEU A 814 -45.30 25.00 48.01
N LYS A 815 -46.21 24.26 48.66
CA LYS A 815 -47.63 24.58 48.80
C LYS A 815 -47.86 25.96 49.43
N VAL A 816 -47.11 26.30 50.49
CA VAL A 816 -47.15 27.64 51.10
C VAL A 816 -46.70 28.73 50.12
N LYS A 817 -45.70 28.45 49.27
CA LYS A 817 -45.18 29.37 48.25
C LYS A 817 -46.05 29.46 47.00
N LEU A 818 -46.83 28.41 46.71
CA LEU A 818 -47.75 28.32 45.58
C LEU A 818 -49.03 29.14 45.84
N GLY A 819 -49.47 29.25 47.10
CA GLY A 819 -50.70 29.94 47.51
C GLY A 819 -50.96 31.34 46.90
N PRO A 820 -49.97 32.25 46.79
CA PRO A 820 -50.12 33.52 46.07
C PRO A 820 -50.43 33.35 44.57
N TYR A 821 -49.82 32.36 43.91
CA TYR A 821 -50.04 32.06 42.50
C TYR A 821 -51.39 31.37 42.25
N GLN A 822 -51.82 30.48 43.14
CA GLN A 822 -53.17 29.88 43.09
C GLN A 822 -54.26 30.95 43.18
N LYS A 823 -54.10 31.92 44.09
CA LYS A 823 -55.01 33.08 44.23
C LYS A 823 -54.99 33.98 43.01
N PHE A 824 -53.84 34.14 42.37
CA PHE A 824 -53.71 34.94 41.14
C PHE A 824 -54.34 34.26 39.92
N ALA A 825 -54.21 32.94 39.79
CA ALA A 825 -54.74 32.18 38.65
C ALA A 825 -56.27 32.23 38.55
N GLY A 826 -56.98 32.46 39.67
CA GLY A 826 -58.43 32.65 39.72
C GLY A 826 -59.20 31.50 39.06
N CYS A 827 -60.30 31.82 38.36
CA CYS A 827 -61.11 30.82 37.66
C CYS A 827 -60.31 30.03 36.60
N CYS A 828 -59.29 30.65 36.00
CA CYS A 828 -58.42 30.00 35.02
C CYS A 828 -57.49 28.93 35.65
N GLY A 829 -57.32 28.93 36.98
CA GLY A 829 -56.53 27.95 37.74
C GLY A 829 -57.37 26.87 38.45
N GLU A 830 -58.71 26.92 38.39
CA GLU A 830 -59.57 25.98 39.13
C GLU A 830 -59.28 24.52 38.79
N ARG A 831 -59.12 24.19 37.50
CA ARG A 831 -58.80 22.84 37.04
C ARG A 831 -57.49 22.31 37.62
N ASP A 832 -56.45 23.14 37.59
CA ASP A 832 -55.13 22.82 38.13
C ASP A 832 -55.16 22.61 39.65
N ASN A 833 -55.84 23.51 40.38
CA ASN A 833 -55.99 23.40 41.82
C ASN A 833 -56.76 22.12 42.21
N SER A 834 -57.85 21.80 41.50
CA SER A 834 -58.58 20.55 41.69
C SER A 834 -57.72 19.31 41.38
N MET A 835 -56.84 19.37 40.37
CA MET A 835 -55.90 18.30 40.07
C MET A 835 -54.86 18.13 41.19
N LEU A 836 -54.28 19.22 41.70
CA LEU A 836 -53.36 19.16 42.84
C LEU A 836 -54.01 18.51 44.08
N GLU A 837 -55.23 18.93 44.43
CA GLU A 837 -55.99 18.33 45.56
C GLU A 837 -56.28 16.83 45.33
N GLN A 838 -56.65 16.43 44.11
CA GLN A 838 -56.89 15.02 43.78
C GLN A 838 -55.61 14.17 43.89
N LEU A 839 -54.48 14.68 43.42
CA LEU A 839 -53.17 14.01 43.50
C LEU A 839 -52.68 13.90 44.95
N GLU A 840 -52.87 14.93 45.78
CA GLU A 840 -52.58 14.87 47.21
C GLU A 840 -53.42 13.79 47.92
N VAL A 841 -54.73 13.75 47.64
CA VAL A 841 -55.65 12.74 48.21
C VAL A 841 -55.24 11.33 47.78
N GLN A 842 -54.85 11.12 46.52
CA GLN A 842 -54.35 9.82 46.04
C GLN A 842 -53.06 9.40 46.76
N LEU A 843 -52.09 10.30 46.91
CA LEU A 843 -50.85 10.03 47.66
C LEU A 843 -51.11 9.67 49.12
N GLN A 844 -52.08 10.34 49.78
CA GLN A 844 -52.48 10.01 51.15
C GLN A 844 -53.21 8.67 51.23
N GLN A 845 -54.15 8.38 50.31
CA GLN A 845 -54.91 7.12 50.27
C GLN A 845 -54.02 5.89 50.08
N HIS A 846 -52.95 6.01 49.30
CA HIS A 846 -51.97 4.94 49.09
C HIS A 846 -50.83 4.91 50.12
N GLY A 847 -50.78 5.83 51.09
CA GLY A 847 -49.70 5.92 52.08
C GLY A 847 -48.34 6.31 51.48
N TRP A 848 -48.35 7.01 50.34
CA TRP A 848 -47.17 7.39 49.57
C TRP A 848 -46.59 8.76 49.94
N ASN A 849 -47.20 9.43 50.92
CA ASN A 849 -46.77 10.69 51.53
C ASN A 849 -45.51 10.54 52.42
N THR A 850 -44.49 9.86 51.90
CA THR A 850 -43.20 9.59 52.57
C THR A 850 -42.08 10.40 51.94
N ASN A 851 -40.95 10.56 52.66
CA ASN A 851 -39.73 11.19 52.15
C ASN A 851 -38.73 10.18 51.54
N GLU A 852 -39.22 9.06 51.01
CA GLU A 852 -38.37 8.18 50.19
C GLU A 852 -38.04 8.89 48.86
N PRO A 853 -36.78 8.89 48.38
CA PRO A 853 -36.41 9.56 47.14
C PRO A 853 -37.21 9.08 45.92
N LEU A 854 -37.45 9.99 44.97
CA LEU A 854 -38.20 9.70 43.74
C LEU A 854 -37.32 8.98 42.70
N GLY A 855 -37.92 8.06 41.97
CA GLY A 855 -37.35 7.48 40.76
C GLY A 855 -37.39 8.48 39.60
N SER A 856 -36.38 8.47 38.72
CA SER A 856 -36.22 9.44 37.62
C SER A 856 -37.39 9.53 36.65
N ILE A 857 -38.37 8.61 36.71
CA ILE A 857 -39.63 8.73 35.97
C ILE A 857 -40.42 10.00 36.37
N TYR A 858 -40.22 10.56 37.57
CA TYR A 858 -40.88 11.80 37.99
C TYR A 858 -40.64 12.95 37.01
N LEU A 859 -39.44 13.00 36.38
CA LEU A 859 -39.10 14.01 35.38
C LEU A 859 -39.99 13.94 34.14
N HIS A 860 -40.34 12.74 33.68
CA HIS A 860 -41.22 12.58 32.52
C HIS A 860 -42.57 13.24 32.78
N PHE A 861 -43.22 12.87 33.89
CA PHE A 861 -44.53 13.38 34.30
C PHE A 861 -44.53 14.86 34.69
N TYR A 862 -43.43 15.34 35.26
CA TYR A 862 -43.20 16.77 35.50
C TYR A 862 -43.19 17.56 34.18
N TYR A 863 -42.40 17.14 33.18
CA TYR A 863 -42.38 17.78 31.87
C TYR A 863 -43.71 17.61 31.11
N GLU A 864 -44.40 16.49 31.29
CA GLU A 864 -45.73 16.22 30.73
C GLU A 864 -46.77 17.25 31.18
N GLU A 865 -46.80 17.61 32.47
CA GLU A 865 -47.76 18.57 33.01
C GLU A 865 -47.33 20.03 32.86
N ARG A 866 -46.02 20.33 32.92
CA ARG A 866 -45.46 21.70 32.89
C ARG A 866 -45.99 22.59 31.76
N ASN A 867 -46.32 22.00 30.61
CA ASN A 867 -46.71 22.73 29.39
C ASN A 867 -48.06 22.29 28.79
N LYS A 868 -48.85 21.47 29.49
CA LYS A 868 -50.28 21.20 29.19
C LYS A 868 -51.15 22.37 29.59
#